data_AF-A0A936H029-F1
#
_entry.id   AF-A0A936H029-F1
#
_cell.length_a   1.000
_cell.length_b   1.000
_cell.length_c   1.000
_cell.angle_alpha   90.00
_cell.angle_beta   90.00
_cell.angle_gamma   90.00
#
_symmetry.space_group_name_H-M   'P 1'
#
loop_
_entity.id
_entity.type
_entity.pdbx_description
1 polymer ?
#
loop_
_entity_poly.entity_id
_entity_poly.type
_entity_poly.pdbx_seq_one_letter_code
_entity_poly.pdbx_strand_id
1 'polypeptide(L)'
;MKKPITSFFALLLFACGASAQPSGLVYELDTLFKGWHEREKLSGELLVARNDTILYQQALGFSDPIRQTPLKPGMPFNLASVAKQFVTMGIMILKEERRLDYDDDVRYHLKGFTYAGITIRHLMTHTSGLTEYFELWEKHAPQDRIFSNHDLLKMYHDLKPPLDFEPGAEFRYSNTGYLMLALVMEAVAGMPAEAFILDRIIEPLGLKATFPYHLGMPSYPHPDRVLGFEWKNGKAEPADLYNIDGVFGDGNMYASAPDLQKWSQALREHKLVSEATQAEAFKPFSLTSGAKSYYGFGWGLQPDGISVSHTGGWVGFRNFILRDLEGGYDVVFLSNSSADGRAVRLRELKAMIDRYRTTRITNVFLADGSGKPLQKGELRLQGNRILEVGRALSPNPGERVVNGKGKVLSPGFIDTHSHHDRDMFEKRSMPEVVSQGITTIVVGQDGGSHFPLRELWATLDSTPVAVNVASYAGHNTLRRRAMGNFTRQASAAEVEKMKTLLAQEMESGALGLATGLEYDPGIYSSREEVLALSRVLKTYNGRYISHIRSEDRYLKEAVEEILFIGKKVKIPVQISHMKLAIVSQWGKADSLLQVLDKARKRGIQVTADVYPYEYWQATMTVLFPDRNFTDLNAARFALTELTTPEGMFIANYEPDTTLEGQTLADLAAARGQAPEVVYLDLIKTVLEQQAEESVICTSMDPTDVGKLLAWPWSNVCTDGTLNGTHPRGAGSFPKVLRLYQREQGLFDLPEAIRKMTSLAAQNMGFRDRGLLQPGYVADLVLFDPDTVTDHADMVQPTALSEGILQVWVNGREVWKDGETMGNLPGKAVKR
;
A
#
# COMPACT_ATOMS: atom_id res chain seq x y z
N MET A 1 -6.89 -25.86 83.82
CA MET A 1 -5.94 -24.74 83.71
C MET A 1 -5.18 -24.88 82.38
N LYS A 2 -4.99 -23.75 81.67
CA LYS A 2 -4.51 -23.60 80.27
C LYS A 2 -5.59 -23.88 79.20
N LYS A 3 -6.12 -22.79 78.62
CA LYS A 3 -7.07 -22.74 77.49
C LYS A 3 -6.32 -22.62 76.14
N PRO A 4 -6.91 -23.07 75.02
CA PRO A 4 -6.23 -23.18 73.75
C PRO A 4 -6.43 -21.98 72.79
N ILE A 5 -5.38 -21.84 71.99
CA ILE A 5 -5.15 -21.19 70.69
C ILE A 5 -6.41 -20.86 69.87
N THR A 6 -6.50 -19.60 69.41
CA THR A 6 -7.30 -19.18 68.25
C THR A 6 -6.43 -18.32 67.35
N SER A 7 -6.28 -18.75 66.09
CA SER A 7 -5.53 -18.08 65.03
C SER A 7 -6.28 -16.85 64.52
N PHE A 8 -5.60 -15.71 64.42
CA PHE A 8 -6.01 -14.56 63.63
C PHE A 8 -4.97 -14.33 62.54
N PHE A 9 -5.33 -14.59 61.28
CA PHE A 9 -4.55 -14.24 60.10
C PHE A 9 -4.80 -12.76 59.80
N ALA A 10 -3.76 -11.93 59.92
CA ALA A 10 -3.76 -10.57 59.39
C ALA A 10 -3.34 -10.63 57.92
N LEU A 11 -4.26 -10.29 57.01
CA LEU A 11 -3.99 -10.10 55.59
C LEU A 11 -3.26 -8.76 55.41
N LEU A 12 -1.95 -8.81 55.13
CA LEU A 12 -1.19 -7.66 54.64
C LEU A 12 -1.43 -7.53 53.13
N LEU A 13 -2.24 -6.54 52.74
CA LEU A 13 -2.40 -6.08 51.37
C LEU A 13 -1.09 -5.44 50.90
N PHE A 14 -0.29 -6.16 50.13
CA PHE A 14 0.71 -5.55 49.25
C PHE A 14 -0.01 -5.06 47.98
N ALA A 15 -0.26 -3.76 47.91
CA ALA A 15 -0.59 -3.10 46.66
C ALA A 15 0.67 -3.06 45.79
N CYS A 16 0.81 -4.00 44.86
CA CYS A 16 1.74 -3.84 43.73
C CYS A 16 1.21 -2.71 42.85
N GLY A 17 1.76 -1.51 43.03
CA GLY A 17 1.69 -0.48 42.00
C GLY A 17 2.44 -0.99 40.77
N ALA A 18 1.70 -1.37 39.73
CA ALA A 18 2.27 -1.55 38.41
C ALA A 18 2.81 -0.18 37.96
N SER A 19 4.12 0.04 38.12
CA SER A 19 4.78 1.17 37.47
C SER A 19 4.59 0.98 35.96
N ALA A 20 3.88 1.91 35.31
CA ALA A 20 3.82 1.95 33.86
C ALA A 20 5.26 1.88 33.33
N GLN A 21 5.53 0.92 32.44
CA GLN A 21 6.83 0.87 31.78
C GLN A 21 7.08 2.22 31.10
N PRO A 22 8.32 2.74 31.10
CA PRO A 22 8.63 3.91 30.30
C PRO A 22 8.22 3.64 28.84
N SER A 23 7.55 4.59 28.19
CA SER A 23 7.00 4.43 26.83
C SER A 23 7.43 5.59 25.94
N GLY A 24 7.72 5.32 24.66
CA GLY A 24 8.06 6.33 23.66
C GLY A 24 9.31 6.00 22.85
N LEU A 25 9.52 6.69 21.73
CA LEU A 25 10.58 6.44 20.77
C LEU A 25 11.97 6.32 21.40
N VAL A 26 12.35 7.26 22.28
CA VAL A 26 13.69 7.27 22.91
C VAL A 26 13.93 6.02 23.78
N TYR A 27 12.92 5.60 24.54
CA TYR A 27 13.03 4.40 25.38
C TYR A 27 13.07 3.10 24.55
N GLU A 28 12.28 3.02 23.48
CA GLU A 28 12.33 1.89 22.55
C GLU A 28 13.68 1.81 21.84
N LEU A 29 14.26 2.95 21.43
CA LEU A 29 15.60 3.02 20.83
C LEU A 29 16.69 2.56 21.81
N ASP A 30 16.66 3.04 23.05
CA ASP A 30 17.59 2.65 24.12
C ASP A 30 17.53 1.13 24.38
N THR A 31 16.32 0.60 24.54
CA THR A 31 16.08 -0.83 24.79
C THR A 31 16.57 -1.68 23.62
N LEU A 32 16.27 -1.27 22.39
CA LEU A 32 16.67 -1.97 21.17
C LEU A 32 18.20 -2.01 21.05
N PHE A 33 18.85 -0.86 21.20
CA PHE A 33 20.28 -0.73 21.00
C PHE A 33 21.09 -1.50 22.04
N LYS A 34 20.71 -1.41 23.32
CA LYS A 34 21.29 -2.25 24.39
C LYS A 34 21.09 -3.73 24.13
N GLY A 35 19.92 -4.11 23.63
CA GLY A 35 19.62 -5.47 23.23
C GLY A 35 20.56 -6.01 22.14
N TRP A 36 20.89 -5.22 21.12
CA TRP A 36 21.88 -5.60 20.11
C TRP A 36 23.29 -5.73 20.72
N HIS A 37 23.67 -4.82 21.61
CA HIS A 37 24.97 -4.90 22.29
C HIS A 37 25.10 -6.18 23.14
N GLU A 38 24.13 -6.47 23.99
CA GLU A 38 24.19 -7.58 24.95
C GLU A 38 24.06 -8.95 24.28
N ARG A 39 23.12 -9.10 23.33
CA ARG A 39 22.83 -10.40 22.71
C ARG A 39 23.70 -10.70 21.50
N GLU A 40 24.06 -9.67 20.73
CA GLU A 40 24.73 -9.82 19.44
C GLU A 40 26.19 -9.33 19.49
N LYS A 41 26.67 -8.92 20.67
CA LYS A 41 28.03 -8.40 20.91
C LYS A 41 28.39 -7.21 20.01
N LEU A 42 27.39 -6.40 19.68
CA LEU A 42 27.55 -5.25 18.82
C LEU A 42 28.40 -4.16 19.51
N SER A 43 29.38 -3.62 18.78
CA SER A 43 30.14 -2.41 19.17
C SER A 43 29.90 -1.32 18.15
N GLY A 44 29.41 -0.15 18.59
CA GLY A 44 29.03 0.93 17.68
C GLY A 44 28.33 2.11 18.35
N GLU A 45 27.92 3.08 17.54
CA GLU A 45 27.14 4.25 17.91
C GLU A 45 25.83 4.31 17.11
N LEU A 46 24.72 4.58 17.80
CA LEU A 46 23.42 4.88 17.20
C LEU A 46 23.02 6.31 17.56
N LEU A 47 22.72 7.09 16.52
CA LEU A 47 22.15 8.43 16.62
C LEU A 47 20.85 8.48 15.83
N VAL A 48 19.79 8.96 16.49
CA VAL A 48 18.52 9.30 15.86
C VAL A 48 18.25 10.77 16.12
N ALA A 49 18.12 11.55 15.07
CA ALA A 49 17.79 12.95 15.12
C ALA A 49 16.52 13.25 14.33
N ARG A 50 15.91 14.39 14.62
CA ARG A 50 14.86 14.98 13.80
C ARG A 50 15.18 16.45 13.60
N ASN A 51 15.40 16.84 12.35
CA ASN A 51 15.94 18.15 11.98
C ASN A 51 17.22 18.45 12.79
N ASP A 52 17.21 19.50 13.59
CA ASP A 52 18.36 19.96 14.36
C ASP A 52 18.43 19.39 15.77
N THR A 53 17.47 18.53 16.13
CA THR A 53 17.38 17.95 17.48
C THR A 53 17.80 16.49 17.46
N ILE A 54 18.86 16.17 18.19
CA ILE A 54 19.20 14.78 18.51
C ILE A 54 18.16 14.25 19.50
N LEU A 55 17.39 13.25 19.08
CA LEU A 55 16.38 12.60 19.92
C LEU A 55 17.01 11.51 20.79
N TYR A 56 18.01 10.82 20.25
CA TYR A 56 18.72 9.73 20.90
C TYR A 56 20.15 9.63 20.36
N GLN A 57 21.11 9.45 21.26
CA GLN A 57 22.51 9.19 20.90
C GLN A 57 23.15 8.30 21.97
N GLN A 58 23.72 7.18 21.56
CA GLN A 58 24.44 6.29 22.46
C GLN A 58 25.54 5.53 21.73
N ALA A 59 26.67 5.34 22.41
CA ALA A 59 27.76 4.47 21.98
C ALA A 59 27.93 3.31 22.98
N LEU A 60 28.16 2.09 22.46
CA LEU A 60 28.36 0.87 23.23
C LEU A 60 29.51 0.06 22.64
N GLY A 61 30.33 -0.59 23.48
CA GLY A 61 31.47 -1.39 23.04
C GLY A 61 32.82 -0.66 23.11
N PHE A 62 33.72 -0.94 22.16
CA PHE A 62 35.12 -0.52 22.21
C PHE A 62 35.53 0.27 20.97
N SER A 63 36.33 1.32 21.14
CA SER A 63 36.99 2.03 20.04
C SER A 63 38.31 1.38 19.63
N ASP A 64 38.97 0.69 20.57
CA ASP A 64 40.18 -0.12 20.35
C ASP A 64 39.94 -1.51 20.98
N PRO A 65 39.81 -2.57 20.16
CA PRO A 65 39.52 -3.93 20.63
C PRO A 65 40.70 -4.58 21.37
N ILE A 66 41.94 -4.17 21.07
CA ILE A 66 43.16 -4.72 21.67
C ILE A 66 43.33 -4.17 23.08
N ARG A 67 43.19 -2.84 23.21
CA ARG A 67 43.33 -2.14 24.50
C ARG A 67 42.04 -2.12 25.31
N GLN A 68 40.92 -2.60 24.74
CA GLN A 68 39.57 -2.49 25.32
C GLN A 68 39.21 -1.05 25.71
N THR A 69 39.61 -0.09 24.88
CA THR A 69 39.28 1.32 25.12
C THR A 69 37.78 1.52 24.87
N PRO A 70 37.01 2.06 25.84
CA PRO A 70 35.57 2.23 25.65
C PRO A 70 35.24 3.19 24.53
N LEU A 71 34.23 2.83 23.72
CA LEU A 71 33.69 3.71 22.69
C LEU A 71 32.92 4.87 23.34
N LYS A 72 33.06 6.08 22.76
CA LYS A 72 32.34 7.29 23.19
C LYS A 72 31.53 7.87 22.03
N PRO A 73 30.39 8.53 22.30
CA PRO A 73 29.63 9.21 21.27
C PRO A 73 30.48 10.27 20.55
N GLY A 74 30.35 10.36 19.23
CA GLY A 74 31.08 11.33 18.41
C GLY A 74 32.47 10.87 17.94
N MET A 75 32.84 9.61 18.16
CA MET A 75 34.08 9.05 17.62
C MET A 75 33.96 8.71 16.12
N PRO A 76 35.01 8.90 15.31
CA PRO A 76 34.95 8.69 13.87
C PRO A 76 35.18 7.22 13.46
N PHE A 77 34.22 6.66 12.72
CA PHE A 77 34.25 5.30 12.18
C PHE A 77 34.58 5.30 10.69
N ASN A 78 35.25 4.25 10.20
CA ASN A 78 35.38 4.05 8.75
C ASN A 78 33.98 3.88 8.15
N LEU A 79 33.63 4.74 7.20
CA LEU A 79 32.30 4.79 6.57
C LEU A 79 32.07 3.65 5.59
N ALA A 80 33.13 2.97 5.14
CA ALA A 80 33.07 2.05 4.00
C ALA A 80 32.29 2.72 2.86
N SER A 81 31.39 1.99 2.21
CA SER A 81 30.64 2.52 1.07
C SER A 81 29.75 3.73 1.33
N VAL A 82 29.47 4.12 2.58
CA VAL A 82 28.75 5.39 2.83
C VAL A 82 29.57 6.60 2.34
N ALA A 83 30.89 6.48 2.24
CA ALA A 83 31.80 7.51 1.73
C ALA A 83 31.46 7.98 0.31
N LYS A 84 30.82 7.13 -0.50
CA LYS A 84 30.41 7.43 -1.88
C LYS A 84 29.57 8.71 -2.00
N GLN A 85 28.81 9.06 -0.96
CA GLN A 85 28.02 10.30 -0.90
C GLN A 85 28.89 11.56 -1.04
N PHE A 86 30.06 11.56 -0.41
CA PHE A 86 30.98 12.70 -0.44
C PHE A 86 31.69 12.83 -1.79
N VAL A 87 32.05 11.68 -2.39
CA VAL A 87 32.69 11.64 -3.72
C VAL A 87 31.73 12.13 -4.79
N THR A 88 30.50 11.63 -4.77
CA THR A 88 29.43 12.16 -5.64
C THR A 88 29.24 13.66 -5.43
N MET A 89 29.15 14.13 -4.19
CA MET A 89 28.95 15.56 -3.94
C MET A 89 30.10 16.39 -4.52
N GLY A 90 31.34 15.91 -4.44
CA GLY A 90 32.47 16.58 -5.07
C GLY A 90 32.33 16.71 -6.59
N ILE A 91 31.84 15.66 -7.27
CA ILE A 91 31.54 15.71 -8.71
C ILE A 91 30.39 16.68 -9.02
N MET A 92 29.35 16.71 -8.18
CA MET A 92 28.23 17.64 -8.33
C MET A 92 28.66 19.10 -8.17
N ILE A 93 29.55 19.39 -7.22
CA ILE A 93 30.17 20.72 -7.06
C ILE A 93 30.95 21.11 -8.32
N LEU A 94 31.79 20.21 -8.85
CA LEU A 94 32.54 20.46 -10.09
C LEU A 94 31.62 20.69 -11.31
N LYS A 95 30.45 20.05 -11.36
CA LYS A 95 29.43 20.33 -12.38
C LYS A 95 28.84 21.73 -12.22
N GLU A 96 28.47 22.16 -11.01
CA GLU A 96 27.96 23.52 -10.79
C GLU A 96 28.98 24.59 -11.19
N GLU A 97 30.26 24.31 -10.97
CA GLU A 97 31.39 25.13 -11.43
C GLU A 97 31.62 25.06 -12.96
N ARG A 98 30.86 24.22 -13.67
CA ARG A 98 30.96 23.97 -15.12
C ARG A 98 32.34 23.46 -15.55
N ARG A 99 32.99 22.70 -14.68
CA ARG A 99 34.30 22.08 -14.95
C ARG A 99 34.18 20.70 -15.60
N LEU A 100 33.01 20.08 -15.47
CA LEU A 100 32.62 18.82 -16.10
C LEU A 100 31.09 18.79 -16.30
N ASP A 101 30.60 17.86 -17.11
CA ASP A 101 29.20 17.42 -17.10
C ASP A 101 29.10 15.93 -16.78
N TYR A 102 27.96 15.49 -16.23
CA TYR A 102 27.69 14.09 -15.92
C TYR A 102 27.73 13.21 -17.18
N ASP A 103 27.35 13.76 -18.33
CA ASP A 103 27.28 13.00 -19.58
C ASP A 103 28.59 13.05 -20.39
N ASP A 104 29.64 13.65 -19.84
CA ASP A 104 30.98 13.60 -20.42
C ASP A 104 31.52 12.17 -20.45
N ASP A 105 32.13 11.78 -21.57
CA ASP A 105 32.93 10.56 -21.67
C ASP A 105 34.13 10.68 -20.72
N VAL A 106 34.34 9.68 -19.86
CA VAL A 106 35.37 9.69 -18.81
C VAL A 106 36.77 9.94 -19.38
N ARG A 107 37.04 9.52 -20.63
CA ARG A 107 38.34 9.70 -21.30
C ARG A 107 38.70 11.17 -21.53
N TYR A 108 37.72 12.06 -21.56
CA TYR A 108 37.97 13.50 -21.68
C TYR A 108 38.68 14.07 -20.44
N HIS A 109 38.41 13.48 -19.28
CA HIS A 109 38.93 13.96 -17.99
C HIS A 109 40.07 13.10 -17.48
N LEU A 110 40.02 11.78 -17.69
CA LEU A 110 40.96 10.83 -17.10
C LEU A 110 41.89 10.19 -18.15
N LYS A 111 43.11 10.73 -18.26
CA LYS A 111 44.16 10.17 -19.13
C LYS A 111 44.56 8.77 -18.65
N GLY A 112 44.59 7.81 -19.58
CA GLY A 112 44.88 6.40 -19.27
C GLY A 112 43.65 5.53 -19.10
N PHE A 113 42.45 6.11 -18.99
CA PHE A 113 41.20 5.37 -19.10
C PHE A 113 40.93 5.00 -20.57
N THR A 114 40.67 3.73 -20.87
CA THR A 114 40.68 3.20 -22.25
C THR A 114 39.30 2.84 -22.80
N TYR A 115 38.23 2.95 -22.00
CA TYR A 115 36.88 2.54 -22.38
C TYR A 115 36.09 3.70 -22.98
N ALA A 116 35.54 3.50 -24.18
CA ALA A 116 34.69 4.48 -24.84
C ALA A 116 33.23 4.36 -24.40
N GLY A 117 32.50 5.48 -24.36
CA GLY A 117 31.06 5.49 -24.11
C GLY A 117 30.65 5.34 -22.64
N ILE A 118 31.61 5.24 -21.71
CA ILE A 118 31.36 5.31 -20.28
C ILE A 118 31.37 6.79 -19.87
N THR A 119 30.24 7.28 -19.37
CA THR A 119 30.10 8.65 -18.88
C THR A 119 30.34 8.73 -17.37
N ILE A 120 30.56 9.95 -16.86
CA ILE A 120 30.62 10.21 -15.42
C ILE A 120 29.32 9.73 -14.73
N ARG A 121 28.16 9.96 -15.35
CA ARG A 121 26.86 9.49 -14.88
C ARG A 121 26.86 7.98 -14.69
N HIS A 122 27.34 7.22 -15.67
CA HIS A 122 27.41 5.75 -15.58
C HIS A 122 28.23 5.27 -14.38
N LEU A 123 29.29 5.99 -14.00
CA LEU A 123 30.07 5.67 -12.80
C LEU A 123 29.27 5.96 -11.52
N MET A 124 28.59 7.12 -11.45
CA MET A 124 27.80 7.54 -10.28
C MET A 124 26.58 6.64 -10.03
N THR A 125 26.00 6.09 -11.10
CA THR A 125 24.77 5.28 -11.09
C THR A 125 25.00 3.77 -11.06
N HIS A 126 26.25 3.31 -10.99
CA HIS A 126 26.60 1.88 -11.05
C HIS A 126 26.10 1.17 -12.32
N THR A 127 26.27 1.81 -13.48
CA THR A 127 25.85 1.28 -14.78
C THR A 127 26.95 1.32 -15.83
N SER A 128 28.22 1.40 -15.41
CA SER A 128 29.35 1.49 -16.33
C SER A 128 29.73 0.17 -16.99
N GLY A 129 29.32 -0.96 -16.41
CA GLY A 129 29.77 -2.29 -16.85
C GLY A 129 31.22 -2.62 -16.50
N LEU A 130 31.94 -1.74 -15.78
CA LEU A 130 33.32 -2.01 -15.38
C LEU A 130 33.37 -3.21 -14.41
N THR A 131 34.25 -4.17 -14.70
CA THR A 131 34.56 -5.29 -13.80
C THR A 131 34.95 -4.78 -12.41
N GLU A 132 34.64 -5.53 -11.35
CA GLU A 132 34.99 -5.15 -9.98
C GLU A 132 36.49 -5.35 -9.70
N TYR A 133 37.13 -4.37 -9.06
CA TYR A 133 38.58 -4.33 -8.97
C TYR A 133 39.16 -5.33 -7.96
N PHE A 134 38.40 -5.75 -6.96
CA PHE A 134 38.84 -6.73 -5.96
C PHE A 134 39.36 -8.01 -6.61
N GLU A 135 38.61 -8.52 -7.60
CA GLU A 135 38.97 -9.75 -8.31
C GLU A 135 40.24 -9.59 -9.15
N LEU A 136 40.46 -8.41 -9.71
CA LEU A 136 41.64 -8.10 -10.51
C LEU A 136 42.87 -7.88 -9.62
N TRP A 137 42.69 -7.18 -8.50
CA TRP A 137 43.74 -6.93 -7.53
C TRP A 137 44.31 -8.23 -6.97
N GLU A 138 43.46 -9.15 -6.53
CA GLU A 138 43.89 -10.44 -5.97
C GLU A 138 44.70 -11.28 -6.99
N LYS A 139 44.35 -11.19 -8.28
CA LYS A 139 45.00 -11.96 -9.35
C LYS A 139 46.26 -11.31 -9.92
N HIS A 140 46.31 -9.98 -9.96
CA HIS A 140 47.29 -9.26 -10.79
C HIS A 140 48.11 -8.20 -10.05
N ALA A 141 47.66 -7.72 -8.89
CA ALA A 141 48.38 -6.68 -8.15
C ALA A 141 49.40 -7.27 -7.16
N PRO A 142 50.56 -6.61 -6.97
CA PRO A 142 51.50 -6.99 -5.92
C PRO A 142 50.88 -6.88 -4.52
N GLN A 143 50.98 -7.95 -3.74
CA GLN A 143 50.36 -8.07 -2.42
C GLN A 143 51.27 -7.55 -1.29
N ASP A 144 52.54 -7.29 -1.60
CA ASP A 144 53.60 -6.87 -0.67
C ASP A 144 53.72 -5.34 -0.51
N ARG A 145 52.91 -4.56 -1.25
CA ARG A 145 52.86 -3.09 -1.15
C ARG A 145 51.43 -2.58 -1.12
N ILE A 146 51.28 -1.32 -0.70
CA ILE A 146 50.00 -0.60 -0.71
C ILE A 146 49.55 -0.36 -2.15
N PHE A 147 48.29 -0.68 -2.44
CA PHE A 147 47.66 -0.49 -3.74
C PHE A 147 46.89 0.83 -3.79
N SER A 148 47.17 1.67 -4.80
CA SER A 148 46.57 3.01 -4.96
C SER A 148 45.58 3.09 -6.13
N ASN A 149 44.79 4.17 -6.19
CA ASN A 149 43.93 4.46 -7.35
C ASN A 149 44.74 4.54 -8.66
N HIS A 150 45.98 5.03 -8.62
CA HIS A 150 46.83 5.11 -9.81
C HIS A 150 47.32 3.73 -10.26
N ASP A 151 47.58 2.81 -9.32
CA ASP A 151 47.87 1.41 -9.65
C ASP A 151 46.64 0.74 -10.30
N LEU A 152 45.43 1.04 -9.82
CA LEU A 152 44.17 0.60 -10.44
C LEU A 152 44.04 1.10 -11.88
N LEU A 153 44.21 2.41 -12.11
CA LEU A 153 44.11 2.98 -13.45
C LEU A 153 45.12 2.34 -14.42
N LYS A 154 46.37 2.15 -13.96
CA LYS A 154 47.40 1.47 -14.73
C LYS A 154 46.99 0.02 -15.04
N MET A 155 46.44 -0.69 -14.07
CA MET A 155 45.97 -2.07 -14.25
C MET A 155 44.85 -2.16 -15.29
N TYR A 156 43.86 -1.25 -15.27
CA TYR A 156 42.80 -1.22 -16.30
C TYR A 156 43.33 -0.83 -17.67
N HIS A 157 44.31 0.07 -17.73
CA HIS A 157 44.97 0.43 -18.99
C HIS A 157 45.70 -0.77 -19.61
N ASP A 158 46.45 -1.52 -18.80
CA ASP A 158 47.31 -2.61 -19.26
C ASP A 158 46.52 -3.89 -19.56
N LEU A 159 45.61 -4.28 -18.66
CA LEU A 159 44.85 -5.53 -18.78
C LEU A 159 43.63 -5.40 -19.69
N LYS A 160 43.02 -4.21 -19.77
CA LYS A 160 41.76 -3.94 -20.46
C LYS A 160 40.68 -5.01 -20.21
N PRO A 161 40.28 -5.24 -18.94
CA PRO A 161 39.19 -6.17 -18.63
C PRO A 161 37.95 -5.91 -19.50
N PRO A 162 37.26 -6.94 -20.01
CA PRO A 162 36.02 -6.73 -20.76
C PRO A 162 34.96 -6.09 -19.87
N LEU A 163 34.02 -5.36 -20.46
CA LEU A 163 32.84 -4.92 -19.72
C LEU A 163 31.96 -6.12 -19.41
N ASP A 164 31.43 -6.13 -18.19
CA ASP A 164 30.47 -7.14 -17.73
C ASP A 164 29.13 -7.03 -18.48
N PHE A 165 28.78 -5.82 -18.92
CA PHE A 165 27.60 -5.46 -19.69
C PHE A 165 27.79 -4.08 -20.34
N GLU A 166 26.97 -3.75 -21.33
CA GLU A 166 27.02 -2.46 -22.02
C GLU A 166 26.64 -1.29 -21.09
N PRO A 167 27.32 -0.13 -21.16
CA PRO A 167 27.00 1.01 -20.30
C PRO A 167 25.52 1.43 -20.38
N GLY A 168 24.86 1.50 -19.23
CA GLY A 168 23.44 1.83 -19.10
C GLY A 168 22.46 0.66 -19.27
N ALA A 169 22.91 -0.53 -19.66
CA ALA A 169 22.04 -1.69 -19.87
C ALA A 169 21.54 -2.31 -18.57
N GLU A 170 22.41 -2.43 -17.57
CA GLU A 170 22.11 -3.03 -16.26
C GLU A 170 22.53 -2.11 -15.11
N PHE A 171 21.88 -2.28 -13.97
CA PHE A 171 22.38 -1.80 -12.69
C PHE A 171 23.17 -2.91 -12.01
N ARG A 172 24.45 -2.67 -11.71
CA ARG A 172 25.28 -3.58 -10.93
C ARG A 172 26.19 -2.78 -10.02
N TYR A 173 25.94 -2.86 -8.72
CA TYR A 173 26.72 -2.15 -7.71
C TYR A 173 28.22 -2.47 -7.86
N SER A 174 29.05 -1.44 -7.98
CA SER A 174 30.48 -1.55 -8.32
C SER A 174 31.30 -0.49 -7.60
N ASN A 175 32.41 -0.91 -6.98
CA ASN A 175 33.34 -0.03 -6.28
C ASN A 175 34.34 0.61 -7.26
N THR A 176 34.78 -0.13 -8.28
CA THR A 176 35.64 0.37 -9.37
C THR A 176 35.17 1.73 -9.91
N GLY A 177 33.87 1.89 -10.14
CA GLY A 177 33.33 3.14 -10.68
C GLY A 177 33.62 4.35 -9.80
N TYR A 178 33.55 4.20 -8.47
CA TYR A 178 33.81 5.29 -7.52
C TYR A 178 35.29 5.58 -7.33
N LEU A 179 36.18 4.60 -7.53
CA LEU A 179 37.62 4.83 -7.59
C LEU A 179 37.99 5.64 -8.85
N MET A 180 37.35 5.34 -9.98
CA MET A 180 37.51 6.14 -11.20
C MET A 180 36.93 7.56 -11.05
N LEU A 181 35.82 7.73 -10.33
CA LEU A 181 35.29 9.07 -10.02
C LEU A 181 36.25 9.90 -9.16
N ALA A 182 36.93 9.29 -8.18
CA ALA A 182 37.94 9.99 -7.40
C ALA A 182 39.11 10.46 -8.29
N LEU A 183 39.55 9.65 -9.25
CA LEU A 183 40.59 10.06 -10.22
C LEU A 183 40.11 11.14 -11.20
N VAL A 184 38.85 11.08 -11.65
CA VAL A 184 38.24 12.16 -12.45
C VAL A 184 38.20 13.45 -11.65
N MET A 185 37.77 13.38 -10.39
CA MET A 185 37.77 14.53 -9.48
C MET A 185 39.18 15.11 -9.33
N GLU A 186 40.19 14.28 -9.10
CA GLU A 186 41.59 14.71 -9.00
C GLU A 186 42.06 15.44 -10.27
N ALA A 187 41.84 14.82 -11.43
CA ALA A 187 42.26 15.36 -12.72
C ALA A 187 41.57 16.69 -13.05
N VAL A 188 40.26 16.80 -12.79
CA VAL A 188 39.49 18.01 -13.05
C VAL A 188 39.81 19.09 -12.04
N ALA A 189 39.91 18.75 -10.75
CA ALA A 189 40.17 19.69 -9.66
C ALA A 189 41.59 20.26 -9.71
N GLY A 190 42.57 19.48 -10.17
CA GLY A 190 44.00 19.82 -10.16
C GLY A 190 44.66 19.61 -8.80
N MET A 191 44.04 18.81 -7.93
CA MET A 191 44.51 18.47 -6.59
C MET A 191 43.96 17.09 -6.18
N PRO A 192 44.57 16.39 -5.19
CA PRO A 192 44.06 15.09 -4.73
C PRO A 192 42.58 15.16 -4.32
N ALA A 193 41.81 14.13 -4.64
CA ALA A 193 40.38 14.07 -4.37
C ALA A 193 40.06 14.20 -2.87
N GLU A 194 40.91 13.65 -2.02
CA GLU A 194 40.83 13.75 -0.56
C GLU A 194 40.95 15.20 -0.09
N ALA A 195 41.91 15.94 -0.66
CA ALA A 195 42.13 17.34 -0.35
C ALA A 195 40.97 18.21 -0.88
N PHE A 196 40.42 17.89 -2.05
CA PHE A 196 39.23 18.55 -2.58
C PHE A 196 38.01 18.35 -1.67
N ILE A 197 37.74 17.11 -1.22
CA ILE A 197 36.61 16.83 -0.30
C ILE A 197 36.81 17.55 1.03
N LEU A 198 38.05 17.61 1.55
CA LEU A 198 38.36 18.34 2.76
C LEU A 198 38.00 19.84 2.62
N ASP A 199 38.58 20.50 1.62
CA ASP A 199 38.45 21.95 1.37
C ASP A 199 37.01 22.36 0.97
N ARG A 200 36.34 21.53 0.17
CA ARG A 200 35.07 21.91 -0.47
C ARG A 200 33.82 21.39 0.23
N ILE A 201 33.95 20.40 1.11
CA ILE A 201 32.81 19.76 1.77
C ILE A 201 32.97 19.76 3.29
N ILE A 202 34.08 19.22 3.80
CA ILE A 202 34.26 18.98 5.24
C ILE A 202 34.47 20.28 6.00
N GLU A 203 35.41 21.13 5.57
CA GLU A 203 35.72 22.40 6.23
C GLU A 203 34.55 23.41 6.15
N PRO A 204 33.90 23.63 4.99
CA PRO A 204 32.78 24.57 4.89
C PRO A 204 31.58 24.19 5.74
N LEU A 205 31.35 22.89 5.95
CA LEU A 205 30.27 22.37 6.81
C LEU A 205 30.67 22.25 8.29
N GLY A 206 31.95 22.48 8.63
CA GLY A 206 32.44 22.37 10.00
C GLY A 206 32.32 20.96 10.58
N LEU A 207 32.59 19.94 9.77
CA LEU A 207 32.56 18.53 10.18
C LEU A 207 33.88 18.17 10.89
N LYS A 208 33.89 18.28 12.22
CA LYS A 208 35.12 18.29 13.04
C LYS A 208 35.80 16.93 13.23
N ALA A 209 35.04 15.86 13.09
CA ALA A 209 35.44 14.46 13.22
C ALA A 209 35.05 13.70 11.95
N THR A 210 35.30 14.31 10.79
CA THR A 210 35.13 13.71 9.45
C THR A 210 36.37 13.99 8.62
N PHE A 211 36.97 12.95 8.03
CA PHE A 211 38.22 13.09 7.27
C PHE A 211 38.45 11.89 6.32
N PRO A 212 39.08 12.10 5.14
CA PRO A 212 39.65 11.02 4.34
C PRO A 212 40.79 10.32 5.08
N TYR A 213 40.90 9.00 4.97
CA TYR A 213 41.98 8.23 5.59
C TYR A 213 42.15 6.84 4.95
N HIS A 214 43.35 6.57 4.43
CA HIS A 214 43.76 5.29 3.84
C HIS A 214 45.24 5.00 4.18
N LEU A 215 45.74 3.77 3.94
CA LEU A 215 47.08 3.32 4.37
C LEU A 215 48.25 4.10 3.74
N GLY A 216 48.02 4.75 2.60
CA GLY A 216 49.04 5.51 1.87
C GLY A 216 49.27 6.93 2.41
N MET A 217 48.47 7.39 3.39
CA MET A 217 48.53 8.78 3.85
C MET A 217 49.60 9.02 4.92
N PRO A 218 50.25 10.21 4.95
CA PRO A 218 51.21 10.58 5.99
C PRO A 218 50.63 10.59 7.41
N SER A 219 49.32 10.73 7.54
CA SER A 219 48.59 10.75 8.81
C SER A 219 48.38 9.36 9.44
N TYR A 220 49.01 8.31 8.91
CA TYR A 220 48.89 6.94 9.43
C TYR A 220 49.85 6.66 10.61
N PRO A 221 49.38 6.10 11.74
CA PRO A 221 47.99 5.89 12.12
C PRO A 221 47.32 7.18 12.66
N HIS A 222 46.07 7.47 12.28
CA HIS A 222 45.34 8.62 12.84
C HIS A 222 44.93 8.34 14.29
N PRO A 223 45.22 9.22 15.27
CA PRO A 223 45.08 8.92 16.69
C PRO A 223 43.61 8.78 17.14
N ASP A 224 42.69 9.52 16.50
CA ASP A 224 41.29 9.59 16.95
C ASP A 224 40.35 8.59 16.26
N ARG A 225 40.86 7.70 15.40
CA ARG A 225 40.01 6.78 14.63
C ARG A 225 39.56 5.56 15.44
N VAL A 226 38.34 5.11 15.21
CA VAL A 226 37.85 3.82 15.70
C VAL A 226 38.49 2.68 14.88
N LEU A 227 38.93 1.61 15.56
CA LEU A 227 39.52 0.43 14.94
C LEU A 227 38.47 -0.66 14.72
N GLY A 228 38.48 -1.28 13.53
CA GLY A 228 37.62 -2.41 13.20
C GLY A 228 38.07 -3.72 13.86
N PHE A 229 37.11 -4.59 14.16
CA PHE A 229 37.40 -5.93 14.68
C PHE A 229 36.32 -6.96 14.33
N GLU A 230 36.69 -8.22 14.48
CA GLU A 230 35.77 -9.36 14.35
C GLU A 230 35.77 -10.22 15.60
N TRP A 231 34.62 -10.82 15.91
CA TRP A 231 34.53 -11.81 16.96
C TRP A 231 34.94 -13.18 16.44
N LYS A 232 36.07 -13.72 16.91
CA LYS A 232 36.48 -15.11 16.65
C LYS A 232 36.63 -15.86 17.96
N ASN A 233 35.93 -16.99 18.08
CA ASN A 233 35.92 -17.82 19.30
C ASN A 233 35.67 -17.01 20.60
N GLY A 234 34.80 -15.99 20.52
CA GLY A 234 34.47 -15.12 21.64
C GLY A 234 35.50 -14.04 21.99
N LYS A 235 36.59 -13.91 21.22
CA LYS A 235 37.61 -12.85 21.36
C LYS A 235 37.48 -11.83 20.23
N ALA A 236 37.72 -10.57 20.54
CA ALA A 236 37.81 -9.50 19.55
C ALA A 236 39.20 -9.56 18.89
N GLU A 237 39.24 -9.93 17.61
CA GLU A 237 40.46 -9.94 16.81
C GLU A 237 40.50 -8.70 15.90
N PRO A 238 41.64 -7.99 15.82
CA PRO A 238 41.78 -6.86 14.92
C PRO A 238 41.46 -7.23 13.47
N ALA A 239 40.61 -6.43 12.86
CA ALA A 239 40.30 -6.49 11.44
C ALA A 239 40.06 -5.06 11.00
N ASP A 240 41.15 -4.40 10.58
CA ASP A 240 41.17 -2.99 10.23
C ASP A 240 42.25 -2.77 9.17
N LEU A 241 41.84 -2.28 8.00
CA LEU A 241 42.64 -1.91 6.81
C LEU A 241 43.76 -2.90 6.36
N TYR A 242 43.75 -3.31 5.09
CA TYR A 242 44.75 -4.15 4.44
C TYR A 242 45.49 -3.40 3.33
N ASN A 243 46.51 -4.00 2.71
CA ASN A 243 47.30 -3.37 1.64
C ASN A 243 46.47 -2.85 0.45
N ILE A 244 45.26 -3.39 0.22
CA ILE A 244 44.32 -2.88 -0.79
C ILE A 244 43.71 -1.51 -0.40
N ASP A 245 43.70 -1.17 0.88
CA ASP A 245 43.17 0.06 1.46
C ASP A 245 44.14 1.24 1.33
N GLY A 246 44.91 1.28 0.24
CA GLY A 246 45.54 2.50 -0.25
C GLY A 246 44.65 3.28 -1.22
N VAL A 247 43.52 2.72 -1.64
CA VAL A 247 42.56 3.34 -2.56
C VAL A 247 41.60 4.29 -1.84
N PHE A 248 41.02 5.23 -2.61
CA PHE A 248 40.06 6.22 -2.14
C PHE A 248 38.91 6.40 -3.13
N GLY A 249 37.69 6.55 -2.63
CA GLY A 249 36.50 6.88 -3.44
C GLY A 249 35.32 5.95 -3.21
N ASP A 250 35.60 4.65 -3.09
CA ASP A 250 34.59 3.65 -2.76
C ASP A 250 34.37 3.48 -1.25
N GLY A 251 35.34 3.91 -0.45
CA GLY A 251 35.41 3.87 1.01
C GLY A 251 36.46 4.85 1.57
N ASN A 252 37.11 4.47 2.68
CA ASN A 252 38.26 5.18 3.25
C ASN A 252 38.02 6.67 3.56
N MET A 253 36.81 6.96 4.03
CA MET A 253 36.51 8.15 4.81
C MET A 253 36.10 7.72 6.22
N TYR A 254 36.44 8.54 7.21
CA TYR A 254 36.00 8.37 8.57
C TYR A 254 35.04 9.51 8.93
N ALA A 255 33.97 9.21 9.66
CA ALA A 255 33.09 10.25 10.21
C ALA A 255 32.44 9.82 11.52
N SER A 256 32.10 10.81 12.35
CA SER A 256 31.31 10.62 13.55
C SER A 256 29.80 10.66 13.25
N ALA A 257 28.97 10.04 14.10
CA ALA A 257 27.52 10.10 13.93
C ALA A 257 26.95 11.54 13.98
N PRO A 258 27.41 12.43 14.89
CA PRO A 258 26.99 13.85 14.90
C PRO A 258 27.36 14.62 13.63
N ASP A 259 28.55 14.41 13.06
CA ASP A 259 28.90 15.09 11.81
C ASP A 259 28.10 14.56 10.62
N LEU A 260 27.75 13.27 10.60
CA LEU A 260 26.84 12.72 9.60
C LEU A 260 25.41 13.27 9.72
N GLN A 261 24.99 13.67 10.92
CA GLN A 261 23.73 14.41 11.12
C GLN A 261 23.84 15.84 10.59
N LYS A 262 24.96 16.55 10.80
CA LYS A 262 25.19 17.85 10.16
C LYS A 262 25.26 17.76 8.64
N TRP A 263 25.87 16.68 8.13
CA TRP A 263 25.86 16.37 6.70
C TRP A 263 24.41 16.20 6.20
N SER A 264 23.54 15.49 6.91
CA SER A 264 22.11 15.43 6.59
C SER A 264 21.43 16.80 6.57
N GLN A 265 21.73 17.68 7.54
CA GLN A 265 21.19 19.05 7.56
C GLN A 265 21.66 19.85 6.33
N ALA A 266 22.95 19.78 6.01
CA ALA A 266 23.53 20.47 4.87
C ALA A 266 22.89 20.06 3.54
N LEU A 267 22.53 18.78 3.40
CA LEU A 267 21.75 18.28 2.26
C LEU A 267 20.35 18.90 2.23
N ARG A 268 19.61 18.90 3.35
CA ARG A 268 18.25 19.49 3.38
C ARG A 268 18.24 21.00 3.12
N GLU A 269 19.29 21.69 3.54
CA GLU A 269 19.46 23.13 3.37
C GLU A 269 20.16 23.52 2.06
N HIS A 270 20.50 22.55 1.21
CA HIS A 270 21.16 22.76 -0.08
C HIS A 270 22.44 23.63 0.04
N LYS A 271 23.28 23.35 1.05
CA LYS A 271 24.43 24.21 1.39
C LYS A 271 25.59 24.16 0.39
N LEU A 272 25.72 23.08 -0.36
CA LEU A 272 26.89 22.83 -1.21
C LEU A 272 26.61 22.96 -2.71
N VAL A 273 25.37 22.67 -3.11
CA VAL A 273 24.89 22.74 -4.50
C VAL A 273 23.44 23.19 -4.47
N SER A 274 22.95 23.72 -5.58
CA SER A 274 21.55 24.11 -5.75
C SER A 274 20.58 22.94 -5.53
N GLU A 275 19.35 23.27 -5.14
CA GLU A 275 18.25 22.32 -5.02
C GLU A 275 18.04 21.51 -6.32
N ALA A 276 18.14 22.17 -7.48
CA ALA A 276 17.99 21.52 -8.78
C ALA A 276 19.07 20.45 -9.02
N THR A 277 20.34 20.77 -8.73
CA THR A 277 21.45 19.82 -8.86
C THR A 277 21.33 18.69 -7.85
N GLN A 278 20.95 18.97 -6.61
CA GLN A 278 20.77 17.94 -5.60
C GLN A 278 19.59 17.01 -5.91
N ALA A 279 18.51 17.54 -6.49
CA ALA A 279 17.35 16.76 -6.89
C ALA A 279 17.69 15.68 -7.93
N GLU A 280 18.73 15.86 -8.76
CA GLU A 280 19.21 14.81 -9.65
C GLU A 280 19.76 13.59 -8.88
N ALA A 281 20.42 13.82 -7.75
CA ALA A 281 21.02 12.76 -6.93
C ALA A 281 19.98 11.86 -6.25
N PHE A 282 18.76 12.34 -6.06
CA PHE A 282 17.65 11.63 -5.41
C PHE A 282 16.59 11.14 -6.40
N LYS A 283 16.90 11.12 -7.70
CA LYS A 283 16.01 10.59 -8.73
C LYS A 283 16.45 9.20 -9.20
N PRO A 284 15.50 8.29 -9.49
CA PRO A 284 15.82 7.03 -10.12
C PRO A 284 16.23 7.28 -11.57
N PHE A 285 17.40 6.79 -11.96
CA PHE A 285 17.80 6.82 -13.36
C PHE A 285 17.13 5.67 -14.15
N SER A 286 17.00 5.87 -15.47
CA SER A 286 16.46 4.86 -16.39
C SER A 286 17.58 4.03 -17.03
N LEU A 287 17.40 2.71 -17.02
CA LEU A 287 18.17 1.79 -17.85
C LEU A 287 17.73 1.89 -19.31
N THR A 288 18.55 1.39 -20.25
CA THR A 288 18.22 1.35 -21.67
C THR A 288 16.93 0.57 -21.98
N SER A 289 16.54 -0.36 -21.11
CA SER A 289 15.27 -1.09 -21.16
C SER A 289 14.04 -0.28 -20.74
N GLY A 290 14.23 0.94 -20.20
CA GLY A 290 13.18 1.75 -19.59
C GLY A 290 12.95 1.49 -18.09
N ALA A 291 13.51 0.40 -17.55
CA ALA A 291 13.42 0.08 -16.12
C ALA A 291 14.10 1.17 -15.25
N LYS A 292 13.57 1.39 -14.05
CA LYS A 292 14.07 2.40 -13.09
C LYS A 292 14.95 1.75 -12.02
N SER A 293 16.07 2.38 -11.70
CA SER A 293 16.96 1.95 -10.61
C SER A 293 16.45 2.36 -9.24
N TYR A 294 16.85 1.62 -8.21
CA TYR A 294 16.66 2.00 -6.80
C TYR A 294 17.83 2.85 -6.26
N TYR A 295 18.79 3.23 -7.11
CA TYR A 295 19.98 3.99 -6.72
C TYR A 295 20.03 5.30 -7.51
N GLY A 296 20.31 6.40 -6.81
CA GLY A 296 20.58 7.71 -7.40
C GLY A 296 22.08 7.94 -7.54
N PHE A 297 22.58 9.10 -7.15
CA PHE A 297 24.02 9.37 -7.14
C PHE A 297 24.62 9.10 -5.76
N GLY A 298 25.05 7.88 -5.44
CA GLY A 298 25.64 7.63 -4.12
C GLY A 298 24.62 7.45 -2.98
N TRP A 299 23.33 7.41 -3.31
CA TRP A 299 22.22 7.18 -2.37
C TRP A 299 21.27 6.10 -2.91
N GLY A 300 20.87 5.18 -2.05
CA GLY A 300 19.79 4.23 -2.29
C GLY A 300 18.42 4.87 -2.02
N LEU A 301 17.61 4.97 -3.05
CA LEU A 301 16.25 5.50 -3.02
C LEU A 301 15.33 4.51 -2.31
N GLN A 302 14.55 4.99 -1.34
CA GLN A 302 13.64 4.13 -0.61
C GLN A 302 12.26 4.04 -1.30
N PRO A 303 11.54 2.92 -1.16
CA PRO A 303 10.21 2.74 -1.77
C PRO A 303 9.15 3.73 -1.27
N ASP A 304 9.39 4.42 -0.16
CA ASP A 304 8.49 5.46 0.32
C ASP A 304 8.60 6.77 -0.45
N GLY A 305 9.56 6.89 -1.37
CA GLY A 305 9.75 8.05 -2.27
C GLY A 305 10.30 9.31 -1.59
N ILE A 306 10.33 9.33 -0.27
CA ILE A 306 10.70 10.49 0.54
C ILE A 306 11.96 10.24 1.39
N SER A 307 12.46 9.00 1.42
CA SER A 307 13.67 8.66 2.16
C SER A 307 14.80 8.20 1.23
N VAL A 308 16.02 8.49 1.64
CA VAL A 308 17.25 7.98 1.01
C VAL A 308 18.12 7.30 2.06
N SER A 309 18.83 6.26 1.67
CA SER A 309 19.74 5.54 2.57
C SER A 309 21.04 5.16 1.91
N HIS A 310 22.01 4.76 2.70
CA HIS A 310 23.18 4.04 2.20
C HIS A 310 23.70 3.09 3.26
N THR A 311 24.16 1.91 2.86
CA THR A 311 24.82 0.96 3.76
C THR A 311 26.32 0.93 3.48
N GLY A 312 27.13 0.70 4.50
CA GLY A 312 28.58 0.57 4.39
C GLY A 312 29.02 -0.72 5.06
N GLY A 313 29.88 -1.49 4.42
CA GLY A 313 30.51 -2.64 5.06
C GLY A 313 31.91 -2.80 4.53
N TRP A 314 32.87 -2.83 5.43
CA TRP A 314 34.27 -3.11 5.12
C TRP A 314 34.94 -3.53 6.41
N VAL A 315 35.64 -4.68 6.40
CA VAL A 315 36.65 -5.07 7.41
C VAL A 315 36.36 -4.60 8.83
N GLY A 316 35.55 -5.37 9.58
CA GLY A 316 35.12 -4.99 10.94
C GLY A 316 34.00 -3.94 11.01
N PHE A 317 33.75 -3.14 9.98
CA PHE A 317 32.73 -2.08 9.99
C PHE A 317 31.42 -2.47 9.32
N ARG A 318 30.29 -2.03 9.91
CA ARG A 318 28.92 -2.24 9.39
C ARG A 318 28.06 -1.01 9.68
N ASN A 319 27.95 -0.12 8.71
CA ASN A 319 27.27 1.17 8.86
C ASN A 319 25.97 1.20 8.06
N PHE A 320 25.04 2.05 8.49
CA PHE A 320 24.00 2.54 7.62
C PHE A 320 23.57 3.95 8.03
N ILE A 321 23.09 4.69 7.04
CA ILE A 321 22.44 5.97 7.24
C ILE A 321 21.10 5.93 6.53
N LEU A 322 20.03 6.36 7.20
CA LEU A 322 18.72 6.61 6.62
C LEU A 322 18.35 8.06 6.87
N ARG A 323 17.86 8.74 5.83
CA ARG A 323 17.40 10.13 5.89
C ARG A 323 16.00 10.21 5.33
N ASP A 324 15.11 10.79 6.11
CA ASP A 324 13.79 11.24 5.68
C ASP A 324 13.92 12.68 5.18
N LEU A 325 13.77 12.87 3.87
CA LEU A 325 13.92 14.16 3.21
C LEU A 325 12.75 15.11 3.52
N GLU A 326 11.58 14.57 3.89
CA GLU A 326 10.38 15.37 4.20
C GLU A 326 10.11 15.48 5.72
N GLY A 327 10.11 14.35 6.44
CA GLY A 327 9.77 14.32 7.87
C GLY A 327 10.94 14.64 8.80
N GLY A 328 12.14 14.82 8.24
CA GLY A 328 13.32 15.33 8.94
C GLY A 328 14.05 14.34 9.83
N TYR A 329 13.64 13.07 9.86
CA TYR A 329 14.32 12.04 10.64
C TYR A 329 15.66 11.63 10.00
N ASP A 330 16.72 11.61 10.81
CA ASP A 330 18.01 11.04 10.46
C ASP A 330 18.32 9.88 11.39
N VAL A 331 18.71 8.75 10.81
CA VAL A 331 19.23 7.60 11.53
C VAL A 331 20.64 7.35 11.07
N VAL A 332 21.59 7.48 11.98
CA VAL A 332 22.99 7.16 11.75
C VAL A 332 23.37 6.02 12.68
N PHE A 333 23.78 4.92 12.08
CA PHE A 333 24.30 3.78 12.81
C PHE A 333 25.68 3.42 12.28
N LEU A 334 26.67 3.45 13.16
CA LEU A 334 28.07 3.14 12.87
C LEU A 334 28.50 1.99 13.76
N SER A 335 29.08 0.93 13.18
CA SER A 335 29.57 -0.24 13.93
C SER A 335 31.00 -0.53 13.53
N ASN A 336 31.82 -0.92 14.50
CA ASN A 336 33.17 -1.46 14.30
C ASN A 336 33.29 -2.93 14.70
N SER A 337 32.16 -3.62 14.81
CA SER A 337 32.09 -5.09 14.96
C SER A 337 31.46 -5.73 13.73
N SER A 338 32.03 -6.85 13.26
CA SER A 338 31.56 -7.59 12.07
C SER A 338 30.24 -8.35 12.23
N ALA A 339 29.42 -8.05 13.24
CA ALA A 339 28.15 -8.73 13.49
C ALA A 339 27.15 -8.54 12.33
N ASP A 340 26.80 -9.64 11.67
CA ASP A 340 25.82 -9.63 10.57
C ASP A 340 24.40 -9.29 11.06
N GLY A 341 23.59 -8.67 10.19
CA GLY A 341 22.21 -8.25 10.51
C GLY A 341 21.86 -6.79 10.17
N ARG A 342 22.76 -6.01 9.54
CA ARG A 342 22.54 -4.57 9.25
C ARG A 342 21.20 -4.26 8.56
N ALA A 343 20.77 -5.09 7.62
CA ALA A 343 19.52 -4.89 6.89
C ALA A 343 18.28 -5.13 7.77
N VAL A 344 18.36 -6.08 8.70
CA VAL A 344 17.28 -6.35 9.68
C VAL A 344 17.16 -5.16 10.62
N ARG A 345 18.28 -4.70 11.18
CA ARG A 345 18.34 -3.57 12.12
C ARG A 345 17.83 -2.26 11.50
N LEU A 346 18.20 -1.99 10.25
CA LEU A 346 17.67 -0.85 9.51
C LEU A 346 16.15 -0.92 9.35
N ARG A 347 15.60 -2.10 9.00
CA ARG A 347 14.15 -2.29 8.88
C ARG A 347 13.44 -2.10 10.22
N GLU A 348 13.99 -2.63 11.31
CA GLU A 348 13.44 -2.47 12.67
C GLU A 348 13.38 -1.00 13.10
N LEU A 349 14.47 -0.26 12.91
CA LEU A 349 14.54 1.18 13.23
C LEU A 349 13.62 2.00 12.34
N LYS A 350 13.59 1.73 11.04
CA LYS A 350 12.68 2.41 10.12
C LYS A 350 11.23 2.17 10.53
N ALA A 351 10.85 0.92 10.75
CA ALA A 351 9.50 0.58 11.20
C ALA A 351 9.14 1.24 12.54
N MET A 352 10.11 1.35 13.46
CA MET A 352 9.92 2.06 14.73
C MET A 352 9.69 3.55 14.51
N ILE A 353 10.55 4.23 13.76
CA ILE A 353 10.41 5.66 13.48
C ILE A 353 9.10 5.95 12.75
N ASP A 354 8.73 5.12 11.77
CA ASP A 354 7.49 5.23 11.01
C ASP A 354 6.25 5.19 11.91
N ARG A 355 6.27 4.44 13.04
CA ARG A 355 5.19 4.45 14.04
C ARG A 355 5.07 5.78 14.78
N TYR A 356 6.14 6.55 14.88
CA TYR A 356 6.17 7.81 15.62
C TYR A 356 6.08 9.05 14.71
N ARG A 357 6.17 8.90 13.38
CA ARG A 357 5.94 9.99 12.42
C ARG A 357 4.49 10.47 12.48
N THR A 358 4.30 11.78 12.51
CA THR A 358 2.98 12.40 12.42
C THR A 358 2.82 13.23 11.16
N THR A 359 1.61 13.25 10.62
CA THR A 359 1.21 14.13 9.51
C THR A 359 -0.04 14.88 9.94
N ARG A 360 -0.04 16.20 9.77
CA ARG A 360 -1.19 17.05 10.09
C ARG A 360 -1.84 17.57 8.81
N ILE A 361 -3.12 17.26 8.64
CA ILE A 361 -3.98 17.78 7.59
C ILE A 361 -4.66 19.03 8.15
N THR A 362 -4.46 20.17 7.50
CA THR A 362 -4.88 21.51 7.97
C THR A 362 -5.82 22.16 6.97
N ASN A 363 -6.53 23.21 7.40
CA ASN A 363 -7.41 24.00 6.52
C ASN A 363 -8.44 23.12 5.78
N VAL A 364 -9.22 22.34 6.54
CA VAL A 364 -10.28 21.46 6.01
C VAL A 364 -11.61 21.72 6.71
N PHE A 365 -12.70 21.33 6.05
CA PHE A 365 -13.97 21.04 6.70
C PHE A 365 -14.06 19.54 6.97
N LEU A 366 -14.17 19.17 8.23
CA LEU A 366 -14.29 17.80 8.70
C LEU A 366 -15.75 17.34 8.56
N ALA A 367 -15.99 16.38 7.67
CA ALA A 367 -17.20 15.57 7.64
C ALA A 367 -16.89 14.27 8.38
N ASP A 368 -17.19 14.21 9.70
CA ASP A 368 -16.71 13.15 10.59
C ASP A 368 -17.26 11.74 10.32
N GLY A 369 -18.20 11.61 9.38
CA GLY A 369 -18.90 10.38 9.02
C GLY A 369 -20.12 10.09 9.88
N SER A 370 -20.41 10.86 10.93
CA SER A 370 -21.54 10.61 11.85
C SER A 370 -22.90 11.15 11.36
N GLY A 371 -22.91 11.92 10.26
CA GLY A 371 -24.08 12.67 9.79
C GLY A 371 -24.28 14.04 10.46
N LYS A 372 -23.33 14.47 11.31
CA LYS A 372 -23.36 15.81 11.90
C LYS A 372 -22.87 16.87 10.90
N PRO A 373 -23.26 18.15 11.09
CA PRO A 373 -22.77 19.26 10.26
C PRO A 373 -21.24 19.33 10.22
N LEU A 374 -20.70 19.74 9.06
CA LEU A 374 -19.26 19.92 8.84
C LEU A 374 -18.66 20.93 9.84
N GLN A 375 -17.43 20.65 10.27
CA GLN A 375 -16.71 21.54 11.19
C GLN A 375 -15.36 21.94 10.61
N LYS A 376 -14.99 23.21 10.70
CA LYS A 376 -13.60 23.61 10.40
C LYS A 376 -12.65 22.95 11.38
N GLY A 377 -11.59 22.34 10.88
CA GLY A 377 -10.61 21.72 11.74
C GLY A 377 -9.37 21.21 11.04
N GLU A 378 -8.64 20.41 11.81
CA GLU A 378 -7.41 19.75 11.46
C GLU A 378 -7.44 18.32 11.99
N LEU A 379 -6.67 17.45 11.36
CA LEU A 379 -6.56 16.05 11.72
C LEU A 379 -5.09 15.64 11.69
N ARG A 380 -4.63 14.96 12.73
CA ARG A 380 -3.28 14.41 12.81
C ARG A 380 -3.30 12.90 12.67
N LEU A 381 -2.46 12.40 11.78
CA LEU A 381 -2.15 10.99 11.60
C LEU A 381 -0.90 10.63 12.39
N GLN A 382 -0.84 9.40 12.87
CA GLN A 382 0.38 8.77 13.34
C GLN A 382 0.43 7.32 12.84
N GLY A 383 1.42 7.00 12.01
CA GLY A 383 1.47 5.73 11.29
C GLY A 383 0.17 5.50 10.51
N ASN A 384 -0.54 4.41 10.84
CA ASN A 384 -1.80 4.04 10.20
C ASN A 384 -3.07 4.46 10.94
N ARG A 385 -2.97 5.30 11.97
CA ARG A 385 -4.12 5.71 12.78
C ARG A 385 -4.29 7.23 12.83
N ILE A 386 -5.53 7.64 13.07
CA ILE A 386 -5.88 9.00 13.46
C ILE A 386 -5.42 9.19 14.91
N LEU A 387 -4.51 10.12 15.14
CA LEU A 387 -3.99 10.45 16.46
C LEU A 387 -4.87 11.51 17.14
N GLU A 388 -5.17 12.61 16.44
CA GLU A 388 -5.94 13.72 16.98
C GLU A 388 -6.86 14.30 15.91
N VAL A 389 -8.02 14.82 16.35
CA VAL A 389 -8.96 15.59 15.53
C VAL A 389 -9.35 16.82 16.35
N GLY A 390 -9.31 18.02 15.77
CA GLY A 390 -9.64 19.23 16.51
C GLY A 390 -9.81 20.45 15.62
N ARG A 391 -10.29 21.55 16.21
CA ARG A 391 -10.50 22.82 15.49
C ARG A 391 -9.19 23.48 15.04
N ALA A 392 -8.15 23.34 15.86
CA ALA A 392 -6.79 23.78 15.59
C ALA A 392 -5.86 22.93 16.47
N LEU A 393 -4.91 22.23 15.87
CA LEU A 393 -3.95 21.40 16.58
C LEU A 393 -2.64 22.18 16.73
N SER A 394 -1.98 22.05 17.88
CA SER A 394 -0.64 22.65 18.05
C SER A 394 0.36 21.90 17.15
N PRO A 395 1.19 22.59 16.34
CA PRO A 395 2.14 21.91 15.46
C PRO A 395 3.15 21.09 16.26
N ASN A 396 3.42 19.87 15.82
CA ASN A 396 4.60 19.14 16.29
C ASN A 396 5.83 19.66 15.51
N PRO A 397 6.99 19.87 16.17
CA PRO A 397 8.21 20.28 15.47
C PRO A 397 8.53 19.35 14.29
N GLY A 398 8.71 19.90 13.10
CA GLY A 398 9.04 19.14 11.89
C GLY A 398 7.95 18.18 11.39
N GLU A 399 6.70 18.37 11.79
CA GLU A 399 5.57 17.57 11.31
C GLU A 399 5.25 17.88 9.85
N ARG A 400 5.00 16.84 9.06
CA ARG A 400 4.50 16.99 7.69
C ARG A 400 3.13 17.66 7.73
N VAL A 401 2.97 18.74 6.97
CA VAL A 401 1.70 19.47 6.88
C VAL A 401 1.11 19.30 5.50
N VAL A 402 -0.11 18.77 5.43
CA VAL A 402 -0.94 18.76 4.23
C VAL A 402 -1.95 19.88 4.35
N ASN A 403 -1.98 20.79 3.38
CA ASN A 403 -3.01 21.85 3.33
C ASN A 403 -4.18 21.36 2.50
N GLY A 404 -5.34 21.19 3.12
CA GLY A 404 -6.57 20.74 2.47
C GLY A 404 -7.33 21.82 1.72
N LYS A 405 -6.79 23.05 1.60
CA LYS A 405 -7.29 24.14 0.75
C LYS A 405 -8.76 24.52 0.98
N GLY A 406 -9.25 24.36 2.20
CA GLY A 406 -10.64 24.64 2.57
C GLY A 406 -11.64 23.61 2.03
N LYS A 407 -11.17 22.43 1.61
CA LYS A 407 -11.98 21.34 1.05
C LYS A 407 -12.42 20.36 2.13
N VAL A 408 -13.23 19.36 1.77
CA VAL A 408 -13.86 18.45 2.72
C VAL A 408 -12.97 17.25 2.96
N LEU A 409 -12.65 16.98 4.22
CA LEU A 409 -11.99 15.77 4.67
C LEU A 409 -13.02 14.86 5.35
N SER A 410 -13.15 13.63 4.86
CA SER A 410 -14.02 12.59 5.41
C SER A 410 -13.25 11.30 5.70
N PRO A 411 -13.85 10.33 6.42
CA PRO A 411 -13.36 8.96 6.37
C PRO A 411 -13.37 8.48 4.91
N GLY A 412 -12.50 7.52 4.61
CA GLY A 412 -12.47 6.85 3.33
C GLY A 412 -13.78 6.10 3.04
N PHE A 413 -14.20 6.09 1.78
CA PHE A 413 -15.45 5.45 1.40
C PHE A 413 -15.29 3.92 1.44
N ILE A 414 -16.36 3.24 1.88
CA ILE A 414 -16.42 1.80 2.01
C ILE A 414 -17.42 1.27 0.98
N ASP A 415 -16.92 0.52 0.00
CA ASP A 415 -17.74 -0.17 -0.98
C ASP A 415 -18.19 -1.52 -0.43
N THR A 416 -19.44 -1.61 0.01
CA THR A 416 -19.97 -2.81 0.69
C THR A 416 -20.33 -3.96 -0.26
N HIS A 417 -20.38 -3.69 -1.56
CA HIS A 417 -20.69 -4.68 -2.58
C HIS A 417 -19.79 -4.45 -3.78
N SER A 418 -18.69 -5.20 -3.83
CA SER A 418 -17.62 -5.00 -4.81
C SER A 418 -17.24 -6.31 -5.47
N HIS A 419 -16.97 -6.27 -6.77
CA HIS A 419 -16.33 -7.36 -7.54
C HIS A 419 -14.96 -6.92 -8.09
N HIS A 420 -14.37 -5.86 -7.54
CA HIS A 420 -13.04 -5.37 -7.92
C HIS A 420 -11.90 -6.35 -7.55
N ASP A 421 -12.17 -7.46 -6.85
CA ASP A 421 -11.17 -8.49 -6.55
C ASP A 421 -10.71 -9.30 -7.76
N ARG A 422 -11.49 -9.35 -8.85
CA ARG A 422 -11.20 -10.20 -10.01
C ARG A 422 -9.85 -9.91 -10.69
N ASP A 423 -9.42 -8.65 -10.71
CA ASP A 423 -8.15 -8.19 -11.34
C ASP A 423 -7.26 -7.38 -10.39
N MET A 424 -7.52 -7.43 -9.07
CA MET A 424 -6.84 -6.51 -8.14
C MET A 424 -5.34 -6.76 -8.02
N PHE A 425 -4.88 -7.99 -8.29
CA PHE A 425 -3.46 -8.34 -8.19
C PHE A 425 -2.67 -7.98 -9.46
N GLU A 426 -3.34 -7.85 -10.59
CA GLU A 426 -2.83 -7.38 -11.87
C GLU A 426 -2.80 -5.85 -11.89
N LYS A 427 -3.89 -5.22 -11.43
CA LYS A 427 -4.05 -3.75 -11.39
C LYS A 427 -4.05 -3.21 -9.96
N ARG A 428 -2.93 -3.44 -9.25
CA ARG A 428 -2.79 -3.19 -7.81
C ARG A 428 -3.00 -1.75 -7.35
N SER A 429 -2.77 -0.76 -8.22
CA SER A 429 -3.03 0.65 -7.91
C SER A 429 -4.52 1.00 -7.92
N MET A 430 -5.37 0.16 -8.52
CA MET A 430 -6.83 0.23 -8.53
C MET A 430 -7.39 1.64 -8.82
N PRO A 431 -6.98 2.31 -9.91
CA PRO A 431 -7.32 3.70 -10.17
C PRO A 431 -8.83 3.94 -10.26
N GLU A 432 -9.62 3.02 -10.82
CA GLU A 432 -11.09 3.11 -10.85
C GLU A 432 -11.71 3.14 -9.46
N VAL A 433 -11.05 2.55 -8.47
CA VAL A 433 -11.52 2.48 -7.08
C VAL A 433 -11.05 3.71 -6.29
N VAL A 434 -9.75 4.00 -6.31
CA VAL A 434 -9.20 5.10 -5.50
C VAL A 434 -9.59 6.49 -6.05
N SER A 435 -9.81 6.63 -7.36
CA SER A 435 -10.32 7.88 -7.95
C SER A 435 -11.73 8.25 -7.49
N GLN A 436 -12.48 7.28 -6.93
CA GLN A 436 -13.79 7.50 -6.33
C GLN A 436 -13.72 7.88 -4.85
N GLY A 437 -12.55 7.80 -4.21
CA GLY A 437 -12.40 7.96 -2.76
C GLY A 437 -12.59 6.66 -1.95
N ILE A 438 -12.67 5.51 -2.60
CA ILE A 438 -12.85 4.22 -1.91
C ILE A 438 -11.52 3.80 -1.27
N THR A 439 -11.56 3.47 0.02
CA THR A 439 -10.40 2.97 0.78
C THR A 439 -10.56 1.52 1.23
N THR A 440 -11.77 0.98 1.18
CA THR A 440 -12.09 -0.41 1.53
C THR A 440 -13.11 -0.98 0.55
N ILE A 441 -12.82 -2.14 -0.02
CA ILE A 441 -13.77 -2.94 -0.79
C ILE A 441 -14.20 -4.17 0.01
N VAL A 442 -15.47 -4.54 -0.11
CA VAL A 442 -16.04 -5.77 0.45
C VAL A 442 -16.42 -6.70 -0.68
N VAL A 443 -15.71 -7.83 -0.75
CA VAL A 443 -15.80 -8.82 -1.83
C VAL A 443 -16.43 -10.12 -1.32
N GLY A 444 -16.46 -11.15 -2.16
CA GLY A 444 -17.15 -12.40 -1.83
C GLY A 444 -18.67 -12.27 -1.89
N GLN A 445 -19.15 -11.50 -2.88
CA GLN A 445 -20.55 -11.12 -3.06
C GLN A 445 -21.33 -12.14 -3.89
N ASP A 446 -22.67 -12.04 -3.87
CA ASP A 446 -23.56 -12.79 -4.77
C ASP A 446 -23.35 -14.31 -4.74
N GLY A 447 -22.93 -14.83 -3.58
CA GLY A 447 -22.63 -16.24 -3.36
C GLY A 447 -21.29 -16.72 -3.92
N GLY A 448 -20.56 -15.91 -4.69
CA GLY A 448 -19.20 -16.21 -5.15
C GLY A 448 -18.15 -15.70 -4.15
N SER A 449 -17.05 -16.42 -3.98
CA SER A 449 -15.91 -15.94 -3.18
C SER A 449 -14.64 -16.71 -3.51
N HIS A 450 -13.50 -16.07 -3.31
CA HIS A 450 -12.22 -16.75 -3.16
C HIS A 450 -12.33 -17.81 -2.04
N PHE A 451 -11.77 -19.01 -2.27
CA PHE A 451 -11.79 -20.07 -1.26
C PHE A 451 -10.55 -20.96 -1.37
N PRO A 452 -9.88 -21.27 -0.25
CA PRO A 452 -10.20 -20.78 1.10
C PRO A 452 -9.74 -19.33 1.30
N LEU A 453 -10.47 -18.53 2.08
CA LEU A 453 -10.14 -17.11 2.29
C LEU A 453 -8.76 -16.88 2.90
N ARG A 454 -8.24 -17.84 3.68
CA ARG A 454 -6.86 -17.77 4.20
C ARG A 454 -5.81 -17.60 3.10
N GLU A 455 -6.05 -18.13 1.91
CA GLU A 455 -5.13 -17.99 0.77
C GLU A 455 -5.24 -16.61 0.15
N LEU A 456 -6.45 -16.03 0.06
CA LEU A 456 -6.65 -14.64 -0.33
C LEU A 456 -5.86 -13.69 0.58
N TRP A 457 -5.89 -13.92 1.90
CA TRP A 457 -5.14 -13.12 2.86
C TRP A 457 -3.62 -13.27 2.71
N ALA A 458 -3.14 -14.50 2.48
CA ALA A 458 -1.72 -14.74 2.23
C ALA A 458 -1.23 -14.05 0.95
N THR A 459 -2.03 -14.08 -0.12
CA THR A 459 -1.73 -13.36 -1.37
C THR A 459 -1.74 -11.85 -1.16
N LEU A 460 -2.70 -11.32 -0.40
CA LEU A 460 -2.73 -9.88 -0.10
C LEU A 460 -1.52 -9.43 0.75
N ASP A 461 -1.01 -10.28 1.63
CA ASP A 461 0.18 -9.98 2.43
C ASP A 461 1.47 -9.99 1.59
N SER A 462 1.59 -10.88 0.59
CA SER A 462 2.75 -10.96 -0.31
C SER A 462 2.67 -10.00 -1.51
N THR A 463 1.47 -9.74 -1.99
CA THR A 463 1.15 -8.93 -3.17
C THR A 463 0.08 -7.90 -2.79
N PRO A 464 0.44 -6.84 -2.05
CA PRO A 464 -0.53 -5.87 -1.56
C PRO A 464 -1.12 -5.03 -2.69
N VAL A 465 -2.33 -4.51 -2.45
CA VAL A 465 -3.06 -3.61 -3.34
C VAL A 465 -3.29 -2.25 -2.67
N ALA A 466 -3.81 -1.27 -3.41
CA ALA A 466 -3.98 0.10 -2.93
C ALA A 466 -4.98 0.22 -1.76
N VAL A 467 -6.08 -0.53 -1.78
CA VAL A 467 -7.19 -0.42 -0.82
C VAL A 467 -7.27 -1.61 0.13
N ASN A 468 -7.97 -1.44 1.24
CA ASN A 468 -8.29 -2.54 2.14
C ASN A 468 -9.30 -3.51 1.52
N VAL A 469 -9.21 -4.78 1.89
CA VAL A 469 -10.08 -5.85 1.35
C VAL A 469 -10.73 -6.60 2.51
N ALA A 470 -12.06 -6.66 2.52
CA ALA A 470 -12.84 -7.55 3.38
C ALA A 470 -13.60 -8.56 2.51
N SER A 471 -13.97 -9.72 3.06
CA SER A 471 -14.74 -10.70 2.28
C SER A 471 -15.82 -11.39 3.09
N TYR A 472 -16.93 -11.69 2.42
CA TYR A 472 -17.88 -12.71 2.83
C TYR A 472 -17.44 -14.09 2.32
N ALA A 473 -17.95 -15.15 2.96
CA ALA A 473 -17.92 -16.50 2.40
C ALA A 473 -19.10 -16.65 1.43
N GLY A 474 -18.84 -17.12 0.22
CA GLY A 474 -19.86 -17.27 -0.81
C GLY A 474 -20.63 -18.59 -0.71
N HIS A 475 -21.94 -18.52 -0.52
CA HIS A 475 -22.83 -19.71 -0.50
C HIS A 475 -22.71 -20.59 -1.74
N ASN A 476 -22.66 -19.98 -2.92
CA ASN A 476 -22.61 -20.69 -4.20
C ASN A 476 -21.25 -21.42 -4.33
N THR A 477 -20.17 -20.80 -3.86
CA THR A 477 -18.84 -21.43 -3.69
C THR A 477 -18.90 -22.64 -2.76
N LEU A 478 -19.60 -22.54 -1.61
CA LEU A 478 -19.76 -23.64 -0.66
C LEU A 478 -20.57 -24.80 -1.25
N ARG A 479 -21.67 -24.51 -1.94
CA ARG A 479 -22.50 -25.53 -2.62
C ARG A 479 -21.68 -26.31 -3.65
N ARG A 480 -20.93 -25.64 -4.54
CA ARG A 480 -20.08 -26.32 -5.55
C ARG A 480 -19.04 -27.24 -4.93
N ARG A 481 -18.51 -26.91 -3.75
CA ARG A 481 -17.54 -27.77 -3.03
C ARG A 481 -18.21 -28.89 -2.25
N ALA A 482 -19.42 -28.67 -1.76
CA ALA A 482 -20.13 -29.67 -0.97
C ALA A 482 -20.81 -30.72 -1.84
N MET A 483 -21.31 -30.32 -3.01
CA MET A 483 -22.20 -31.11 -3.86
C MET A 483 -21.53 -31.47 -5.18
N GLY A 484 -21.81 -32.68 -5.69
CA GLY A 484 -21.45 -33.07 -7.05
C GLY A 484 -22.42 -32.49 -8.09
N ASN A 485 -23.69 -32.92 -8.04
CA ASN A 485 -24.77 -32.32 -8.82
C ASN A 485 -25.51 -31.26 -7.98
N PHE A 486 -25.39 -30.00 -8.39
CA PHE A 486 -25.96 -28.86 -7.69
C PHE A 486 -27.39 -28.47 -8.11
N THR A 487 -27.96 -29.09 -9.14
CA THR A 487 -29.28 -28.78 -9.72
C THR A 487 -30.46 -29.33 -8.91
N ARG A 488 -30.25 -29.54 -7.61
CA ARG A 488 -31.23 -30.07 -6.65
C ARG A 488 -31.01 -29.45 -5.28
N GLN A 489 -31.98 -29.63 -4.39
CA GLN A 489 -31.78 -29.30 -2.97
C GLN A 489 -30.63 -30.14 -2.37
N ALA A 490 -29.86 -29.53 -1.46
CA ALA A 490 -28.80 -30.24 -0.75
C ALA A 490 -29.40 -31.26 0.23
N SER A 491 -28.77 -32.43 0.32
CA SER A 491 -29.05 -33.40 1.37
C SER A 491 -28.57 -32.90 2.73
N ALA A 492 -29.06 -33.48 3.82
CA ALA A 492 -28.63 -33.10 5.17
C ALA A 492 -27.09 -33.21 5.35
N ALA A 493 -26.46 -34.25 4.78
CA ALA A 493 -25.02 -34.43 4.85
C ALA A 493 -24.24 -33.34 4.08
N GLU A 494 -24.75 -32.91 2.92
CA GLU A 494 -24.16 -31.80 2.14
C GLU A 494 -24.32 -30.47 2.87
N VAL A 495 -25.45 -30.23 3.53
CA VAL A 495 -25.65 -29.05 4.39
C VAL A 495 -24.66 -29.05 5.56
N GLU A 496 -24.42 -30.18 6.22
CA GLU A 496 -23.41 -30.28 7.28
C GLU A 496 -21.99 -30.04 6.76
N LYS A 497 -21.68 -30.52 5.54
CA LYS A 497 -20.41 -30.20 4.86
C LYS A 497 -20.28 -28.71 4.60
N MET A 498 -21.32 -28.05 4.08
CA MET A 498 -21.32 -26.59 3.87
C MET A 498 -21.16 -25.82 5.18
N LYS A 499 -21.81 -26.25 6.28
CA LYS A 499 -21.63 -25.64 7.61
C LYS A 499 -20.19 -25.73 8.10
N THR A 500 -19.54 -26.87 7.86
CA THR A 500 -18.12 -27.08 8.21
C THR A 500 -17.21 -26.14 7.42
N LEU A 501 -17.42 -26.05 6.10
CA LEU A 501 -16.65 -25.14 5.24
C LEU A 501 -16.90 -23.67 5.62
N LEU A 502 -18.15 -23.30 5.91
CA LEU A 502 -18.49 -21.94 6.37
C LEU A 502 -17.79 -21.61 7.69
N ALA A 503 -17.76 -22.54 8.65
CA ALA A 503 -17.04 -22.32 9.91
C ALA A 503 -15.55 -22.04 9.68
N GLN A 504 -14.89 -22.78 8.77
CA GLN A 504 -13.49 -22.55 8.41
C GLN A 504 -13.25 -21.15 7.82
N GLU A 505 -14.17 -20.66 6.98
CA GLU A 505 -14.07 -19.32 6.41
C GLU A 505 -14.33 -18.23 7.46
N MET A 506 -15.27 -18.45 8.40
CA MET A 506 -15.50 -17.56 9.54
C MET A 506 -14.29 -17.50 10.48
N GLU A 507 -13.61 -18.63 10.72
CA GLU A 507 -12.35 -18.72 11.46
C GLU A 507 -11.20 -18.00 10.72
N SER A 508 -11.23 -18.02 9.39
CA SER A 508 -10.29 -17.30 8.53
C SER A 508 -10.54 -15.79 8.49
N GLY A 509 -11.63 -15.30 9.10
CA GLY A 509 -11.93 -13.87 9.24
C GLY A 509 -13.04 -13.34 8.33
N ALA A 510 -13.82 -14.21 7.67
CA ALA A 510 -14.97 -13.77 6.87
C ALA A 510 -15.96 -12.94 7.70
N LEU A 511 -16.57 -11.93 7.06
CA LEU A 511 -17.59 -11.08 7.69
C LEU A 511 -18.89 -11.84 7.95
N GLY A 512 -19.16 -12.88 7.17
CA GLY A 512 -20.40 -13.62 7.20
C GLY A 512 -20.61 -14.51 5.97
N LEU A 513 -21.88 -14.77 5.67
CA LEU A 513 -22.31 -15.50 4.46
C LEU A 513 -22.95 -14.53 3.47
N ALA A 514 -22.52 -14.58 2.21
CA ALA A 514 -23.21 -13.97 1.08
C ALA A 514 -23.89 -15.05 0.24
N THR A 515 -25.10 -14.79 -0.23
CA THR A 515 -25.84 -15.69 -1.13
C THR A 515 -26.13 -15.06 -2.48
N GLY A 516 -26.07 -15.90 -3.52
CA GLY A 516 -26.51 -15.62 -4.89
C GLY A 516 -27.70 -16.50 -5.23
N LEU A 517 -28.88 -16.18 -4.69
CA LEU A 517 -30.04 -17.07 -4.75
C LEU A 517 -30.73 -17.07 -6.12
N GLU A 518 -30.35 -16.19 -7.03
CA GLU A 518 -30.80 -16.16 -8.43
C GLU A 518 -29.81 -16.88 -9.38
N TYR A 519 -28.56 -17.07 -8.95
CA TYR A 519 -27.49 -17.67 -9.74
C TYR A 519 -27.32 -19.16 -9.44
N ASP A 520 -26.71 -19.88 -10.38
CA ASP A 520 -26.27 -21.24 -10.14
C ASP A 520 -25.03 -21.27 -9.23
N PRO A 521 -24.94 -22.21 -8.27
CA PRO A 521 -25.93 -23.21 -7.87
C PRO A 521 -27.01 -22.74 -6.87
N GLY A 522 -26.98 -21.49 -6.43
CA GLY A 522 -27.82 -20.97 -5.35
C GLY A 522 -29.33 -21.03 -5.62
N ILE A 523 -29.76 -20.92 -6.87
CA ILE A 523 -31.18 -20.96 -7.26
C ILE A 523 -31.91 -22.24 -6.83
N TYR A 524 -31.19 -23.37 -6.74
CA TYR A 524 -31.74 -24.67 -6.32
C TYR A 524 -31.77 -24.89 -4.80
N SER A 525 -31.23 -23.95 -4.01
CA SER A 525 -31.19 -24.06 -2.55
C SER A 525 -32.57 -23.82 -1.94
N SER A 526 -32.84 -24.48 -0.81
CA SER A 526 -34.04 -24.22 0.00
C SER A 526 -33.78 -23.12 1.04
N ARG A 527 -34.86 -22.49 1.52
CA ARG A 527 -34.78 -21.54 2.65
C ARG A 527 -34.22 -22.20 3.91
N GLU A 528 -34.52 -23.49 4.11
CA GLU A 528 -34.07 -24.29 5.26
C GLU A 528 -32.55 -24.51 5.23
N GLU A 529 -31.96 -24.70 4.04
CA GLU A 529 -30.51 -24.76 3.83
C GLU A 529 -29.84 -23.43 4.21
N VAL A 530 -30.33 -22.31 3.68
CA VAL A 530 -29.83 -20.97 4.01
C VAL A 530 -29.97 -20.67 5.51
N LEU A 531 -31.09 -21.07 6.13
CA LEU A 531 -31.29 -20.95 7.58
C LEU A 531 -30.29 -21.78 8.38
N ALA A 532 -30.00 -23.01 7.95
CA ALA A 532 -29.04 -23.88 8.62
C ALA A 532 -27.63 -23.29 8.59
N LEU A 533 -27.21 -22.73 7.45
CA LEU A 533 -25.91 -22.04 7.31
C LEU A 533 -25.87 -20.74 8.10
N SER A 534 -26.93 -19.94 8.03
CA SER A 534 -27.02 -18.67 8.77
C SER A 534 -26.92 -18.85 10.28
N ARG A 535 -27.36 -19.99 10.83
CA ARG A 535 -27.19 -20.31 12.27
C ARG A 535 -25.73 -20.44 12.69
N VAL A 536 -24.83 -20.85 11.79
CA VAL A 536 -23.38 -20.91 12.07
C VAL A 536 -22.85 -19.51 12.36
N LEU A 537 -23.31 -18.50 11.62
CA LEU A 537 -22.82 -17.12 11.73
C LEU A 537 -22.99 -16.54 13.13
N LYS A 538 -24.01 -16.97 13.87
CA LYS A 538 -24.33 -16.43 15.19
C LYS A 538 -23.21 -16.62 16.20
N THR A 539 -22.52 -17.77 16.19
CA THR A 539 -21.40 -18.03 17.11
C THR A 539 -20.20 -17.13 16.82
N TYR A 540 -20.13 -16.62 15.60
CA TYR A 540 -19.08 -15.72 15.15
C TYR A 540 -19.52 -14.25 15.15
N ASN A 541 -20.72 -13.88 15.61
CA ASN A 541 -21.23 -12.51 15.43
C ASN A 541 -21.14 -12.04 13.95
N GLY A 542 -21.37 -12.97 13.01
CA GLY A 542 -21.32 -12.74 11.58
C GLY A 542 -22.62 -12.18 11.02
N ARG A 543 -22.60 -11.85 9.74
CA ARG A 543 -23.70 -11.18 9.00
C ARG A 543 -24.19 -12.03 7.85
N TYR A 544 -25.44 -11.83 7.45
CA TYR A 544 -25.99 -12.49 6.27
C TYR A 544 -26.38 -11.45 5.22
N ILE A 545 -25.79 -11.53 4.03
CA ILE A 545 -26.14 -10.67 2.91
C ILE A 545 -26.62 -11.52 1.75
N SER A 546 -27.49 -10.97 0.91
CA SER A 546 -28.09 -11.72 -0.18
C SER A 546 -28.33 -10.83 -1.39
N HIS A 547 -27.81 -11.28 -2.53
CA HIS A 547 -28.56 -11.20 -3.78
C HIS A 547 -29.77 -12.11 -3.58
N ILE A 548 -30.93 -11.49 -3.36
CA ILE A 548 -32.15 -12.20 -2.99
C ILE A 548 -32.66 -13.05 -4.17
N ARG A 549 -33.50 -14.03 -3.90
CA ARG A 549 -33.88 -15.06 -4.88
C ARG A 549 -34.53 -14.53 -6.16
N SER A 550 -35.15 -13.36 -6.08
CA SER A 550 -35.78 -12.67 -7.19
C SER A 550 -35.82 -11.18 -6.86
N GLU A 551 -35.43 -10.37 -7.83
CA GLU A 551 -35.52 -8.90 -7.77
C GLU A 551 -36.69 -8.38 -8.63
N ASP A 552 -37.48 -9.33 -9.17
CA ASP A 552 -38.49 -9.13 -10.19
C ASP A 552 -39.87 -9.74 -9.78
N ARG A 553 -40.30 -10.83 -10.41
CA ARG A 553 -41.62 -11.46 -10.31
C ARG A 553 -41.96 -11.92 -8.88
N TYR A 554 -40.95 -12.35 -8.13
CA TYR A 554 -41.10 -12.93 -6.78
C TYR A 554 -40.36 -12.11 -5.72
N LEU A 555 -40.19 -10.80 -5.96
CA LEU A 555 -39.48 -9.89 -5.07
C LEU A 555 -40.01 -9.94 -3.64
N LYS A 556 -41.34 -9.97 -3.46
CA LYS A 556 -41.95 -9.96 -2.13
C LYS A 556 -41.57 -11.21 -1.33
N GLU A 557 -41.66 -12.38 -1.96
CA GLU A 557 -41.30 -13.67 -1.37
C GLU A 557 -39.81 -13.71 -1.04
N ALA A 558 -38.96 -13.16 -1.92
CA ALA A 558 -37.52 -13.08 -1.72
C ALA A 558 -37.14 -12.15 -0.55
N VAL A 559 -37.81 -11.01 -0.41
CA VAL A 559 -37.65 -10.11 0.75
C VAL A 559 -38.16 -10.78 2.03
N GLU A 560 -39.30 -11.48 1.98
CA GLU A 560 -39.81 -12.25 3.12
C GLU A 560 -38.83 -13.35 3.56
N GLU A 561 -38.12 -13.99 2.62
CA GLU A 561 -37.09 -14.99 2.90
C GLU A 561 -35.95 -14.42 3.75
N ILE A 562 -35.30 -13.34 3.33
CA ILE A 562 -34.19 -12.74 4.10
C ILE A 562 -34.65 -12.19 5.46
N LEU A 563 -35.84 -11.56 5.52
CA LEU A 563 -36.42 -11.09 6.78
C LEU A 563 -36.73 -12.24 7.74
N PHE A 564 -37.19 -13.39 7.22
CA PHE A 564 -37.40 -14.59 8.00
C PHE A 564 -36.08 -15.11 8.60
N ILE A 565 -35.01 -15.17 7.82
CA ILE A 565 -33.68 -15.56 8.30
C ILE A 565 -33.21 -14.62 9.42
N GLY A 566 -33.24 -13.31 9.19
CA GLY A 566 -32.84 -12.30 10.17
C GLY A 566 -33.64 -12.41 11.47
N LYS A 567 -34.96 -12.61 11.38
CA LYS A 567 -35.84 -12.81 12.54
C LYS A 567 -35.52 -14.10 13.32
N LYS A 568 -35.29 -15.21 12.61
CA LYS A 568 -35.11 -16.53 13.23
C LYS A 568 -33.74 -16.67 13.89
N VAL A 569 -32.69 -16.20 13.23
CA VAL A 569 -31.32 -16.34 13.72
C VAL A 569 -30.94 -15.20 14.69
N LYS A 570 -31.54 -14.02 14.50
CA LYS A 570 -31.22 -12.76 15.20
C LYS A 570 -29.81 -12.25 14.91
N ILE A 571 -29.47 -12.18 13.63
CA ILE A 571 -28.23 -11.57 13.11
C ILE A 571 -28.59 -10.41 12.17
N PRO A 572 -27.67 -9.47 11.91
CA PRO A 572 -27.86 -8.46 10.88
C PRO A 572 -28.02 -9.10 9.50
N VAL A 573 -28.95 -8.55 8.71
CA VAL A 573 -29.19 -8.96 7.33
C VAL A 573 -29.13 -7.78 6.37
N GLN A 574 -28.59 -7.99 5.17
CA GLN A 574 -28.52 -6.96 4.13
C GLN A 574 -29.07 -7.49 2.80
N ILE A 575 -29.93 -6.70 2.17
CA ILE A 575 -30.30 -6.89 0.77
C ILE A 575 -29.20 -6.22 -0.06
N SER A 576 -28.43 -7.02 -0.78
CA SER A 576 -27.44 -6.52 -1.73
C SER A 576 -28.14 -5.82 -2.89
N HIS A 577 -27.53 -4.74 -3.39
CA HIS A 577 -27.90 -3.96 -4.59
C HIS A 577 -29.41 -3.83 -4.80
N MET A 578 -30.10 -3.44 -3.73
CA MET A 578 -31.56 -3.45 -3.64
C MET A 578 -32.19 -2.64 -4.79
N LYS A 579 -33.08 -3.29 -5.53
CA LYS A 579 -33.73 -2.72 -6.72
C LYS A 579 -35.14 -3.25 -6.96
N LEU A 580 -35.84 -2.63 -7.90
CA LEU A 580 -37.07 -3.13 -8.52
C LEU A 580 -36.78 -3.41 -10.00
N ALA A 581 -36.41 -4.65 -10.34
CA ALA A 581 -35.85 -4.99 -11.65
C ALA A 581 -36.88 -5.28 -12.75
N ILE A 582 -38.17 -5.06 -12.46
CA ILE A 582 -39.29 -5.34 -13.38
C ILE A 582 -40.17 -4.11 -13.60
N VAL A 583 -40.49 -3.83 -14.86
CA VAL A 583 -41.23 -2.64 -15.30
C VAL A 583 -42.59 -2.52 -14.62
N SER A 584 -43.33 -3.62 -14.49
CA SER A 584 -44.65 -3.64 -13.82
C SER A 584 -44.61 -3.33 -12.31
N GLN A 585 -43.42 -3.25 -11.69
CA GLN A 585 -43.24 -2.84 -10.30
C GLN A 585 -42.65 -1.43 -10.14
N TRP A 586 -42.31 -0.72 -11.22
CA TRP A 586 -41.84 0.66 -11.12
C TRP A 586 -42.85 1.57 -10.41
N GLY A 587 -42.31 2.58 -9.70
CA GLY A 587 -43.03 3.50 -8.83
C GLY A 587 -43.39 2.93 -7.45
N LYS A 588 -43.00 1.69 -7.13
CA LYS A 588 -43.41 1.00 -5.89
C LYS A 588 -42.33 0.91 -4.82
N ALA A 589 -41.22 1.65 -4.93
CA ALA A 589 -40.18 1.63 -3.90
C ALA A 589 -40.73 1.91 -2.49
N ASP A 590 -41.68 2.84 -2.35
CA ASP A 590 -42.31 3.16 -1.07
C ASP A 590 -42.98 1.94 -0.41
N SER A 591 -43.57 1.05 -1.21
CA SER A 591 -44.20 -0.17 -0.70
C SER A 591 -43.17 -1.15 -0.14
N LEU A 592 -42.04 -1.32 -0.83
CA LEU A 592 -40.92 -2.13 -0.36
C LEU A 592 -40.33 -1.54 0.93
N LEU A 593 -40.05 -0.23 0.95
CA LEU A 593 -39.49 0.45 2.12
C LEU A 593 -40.40 0.35 3.35
N GLN A 594 -41.72 0.45 3.17
CA GLN A 594 -42.68 0.23 4.27
C GLN A 594 -42.61 -1.18 4.86
N VAL A 595 -42.35 -2.21 4.05
CA VAL A 595 -42.14 -3.59 4.54
C VAL A 595 -40.87 -3.67 5.38
N LEU A 596 -39.78 -3.09 4.90
CA LEU A 596 -38.49 -3.06 5.61
C LEU A 596 -38.58 -2.27 6.91
N ASP A 597 -39.23 -1.10 6.92
CA ASP A 597 -39.44 -0.31 8.13
C ASP A 597 -40.27 -1.05 9.18
N LYS A 598 -41.32 -1.77 8.75
CA LYS A 598 -42.10 -2.64 9.65
C LYS A 598 -41.25 -3.76 10.22
N ALA A 599 -40.34 -4.35 9.43
CA ALA A 599 -39.40 -5.36 9.91
C ALA A 599 -38.41 -4.79 10.94
N ARG A 600 -37.85 -3.60 10.68
CA ARG A 600 -36.96 -2.90 11.61
C ARG A 600 -37.65 -2.54 12.92
N LYS A 601 -38.89 -2.03 12.88
CA LYS A 601 -39.73 -1.78 14.07
C LYS A 601 -39.99 -3.04 14.90
N ARG A 602 -39.93 -4.22 14.28
CA ARG A 602 -40.05 -5.54 14.96
C ARG A 602 -38.71 -6.08 15.47
N GLY A 603 -37.62 -5.31 15.37
CA GLY A 603 -36.29 -5.67 15.86
C GLY A 603 -35.43 -6.47 14.87
N ILE A 604 -35.84 -6.59 13.60
CA ILE A 604 -35.01 -7.21 12.57
C ILE A 604 -33.99 -6.17 12.09
N GLN A 605 -32.71 -6.46 12.22
CA GLN A 605 -31.62 -5.59 11.76
C GLN A 605 -31.42 -5.74 10.24
N VAL A 606 -32.41 -5.34 9.45
CA VAL A 606 -32.35 -5.35 7.98
C VAL A 606 -31.81 -4.03 7.43
N THR A 607 -30.88 -4.13 6.50
CA THR A 607 -30.19 -3.01 5.82
C THR A 607 -30.15 -3.31 4.32
N ALA A 608 -29.64 -2.37 3.53
CA ALA A 608 -29.43 -2.57 2.10
C ALA A 608 -28.20 -1.80 1.61
N ASP A 609 -27.71 -2.15 0.43
CA ASP A 609 -26.87 -1.26 -0.36
C ASP A 609 -27.47 -1.03 -1.75
N VAL A 610 -27.09 0.08 -2.38
CA VAL A 610 -27.64 0.55 -3.65
C VAL A 610 -26.53 1.21 -4.46
N TYR A 611 -26.42 0.88 -5.75
CA TYR A 611 -25.60 1.61 -6.71
C TYR A 611 -26.45 2.63 -7.50
N PRO A 612 -25.87 3.76 -7.94
CA PRO A 612 -26.62 4.91 -8.45
C PRO A 612 -26.92 4.87 -9.97
N TYR A 613 -27.40 3.74 -10.48
CA TYR A 613 -27.66 3.53 -11.91
C TYR A 613 -29.01 2.85 -12.16
N GLU A 614 -29.57 3.07 -13.36
CA GLU A 614 -30.88 2.56 -13.80
C GLU A 614 -30.80 1.19 -14.51
N TYR A 615 -29.58 0.67 -14.64
CA TYR A 615 -29.28 -0.57 -15.33
C TYR A 615 -28.38 -1.45 -14.46
N TRP A 616 -28.43 -2.76 -14.73
CA TRP A 616 -27.70 -3.80 -14.03
C TRP A 616 -26.91 -4.65 -15.01
N GLN A 617 -25.94 -5.42 -14.53
CA GLN A 617 -25.15 -6.36 -15.33
C GLN A 617 -25.20 -7.77 -14.74
N ALA A 618 -25.52 -8.77 -15.57
CA ALA A 618 -25.53 -10.19 -15.16
C ALA A 618 -25.44 -11.13 -16.37
N THR A 619 -25.44 -12.44 -16.13
CA THR A 619 -25.49 -13.47 -17.18
C THR A 619 -26.83 -13.44 -17.92
N MET A 620 -26.84 -13.84 -19.20
CA MET A 620 -28.08 -13.90 -19.98
C MET A 620 -29.09 -14.89 -19.39
N THR A 621 -28.62 -15.93 -18.71
CA THR A 621 -29.48 -16.99 -18.15
C THR A 621 -30.25 -16.54 -16.91
N VAL A 622 -29.87 -15.43 -16.26
CA VAL A 622 -30.52 -14.93 -15.04
C VAL A 622 -31.99 -14.56 -15.27
N LEU A 623 -32.33 -14.10 -16.48
CA LEU A 623 -33.69 -13.67 -16.84
C LEU A 623 -34.69 -14.85 -16.99
N PHE A 624 -34.21 -16.10 -16.88
CA PHE A 624 -34.99 -17.33 -16.99
C PHE A 624 -35.01 -18.09 -15.65
N PRO A 625 -35.90 -17.73 -14.70
CA PRO A 625 -35.94 -18.36 -13.37
C PRO A 625 -36.25 -19.86 -13.43
N ASP A 626 -37.08 -20.30 -14.39
CA ASP A 626 -37.40 -21.72 -14.60
C ASP A 626 -36.31 -22.47 -15.38
N ARG A 627 -35.22 -21.78 -15.77
CA ARG A 627 -34.10 -22.33 -16.54
C ARG A 627 -34.51 -23.01 -17.85
N ASN A 628 -35.64 -22.61 -18.42
CA ASN A 628 -36.10 -23.10 -19.73
C ASN A 628 -35.61 -22.18 -20.87
N PHE A 629 -34.37 -22.42 -21.31
CA PHE A 629 -33.68 -21.61 -22.33
C PHE A 629 -34.09 -21.91 -23.77
N THR A 630 -35.26 -22.51 -23.98
CA THR A 630 -35.83 -22.73 -25.33
C THR A 630 -37.25 -22.16 -25.44
N ASP A 631 -37.78 -21.55 -24.37
CA ASP A 631 -39.11 -20.97 -24.34
C ASP A 631 -39.14 -19.55 -24.90
N LEU A 632 -39.73 -19.43 -26.09
CA LEU A 632 -39.89 -18.15 -26.79
C LEU A 632 -40.76 -17.14 -26.02
N ASN A 633 -41.77 -17.61 -25.26
CA ASN A 633 -42.61 -16.72 -24.46
C ASN A 633 -41.87 -16.20 -23.24
N ALA A 634 -41.02 -17.03 -22.62
CA ALA A 634 -40.16 -16.58 -21.53
C ALA A 634 -39.14 -15.54 -22.01
N ALA A 635 -38.54 -15.75 -23.19
CA ALA A 635 -37.65 -14.77 -23.82
C ALA A 635 -38.39 -13.47 -24.12
N ARG A 636 -39.60 -13.54 -24.69
CA ARG A 636 -40.43 -12.35 -24.95
C ARG A 636 -40.78 -11.62 -23.66
N PHE A 637 -41.17 -12.33 -22.62
CA PHE A 637 -41.44 -11.74 -21.30
C PHE A 637 -40.22 -11.00 -20.74
N ALA A 638 -39.03 -11.62 -20.79
CA ALA A 638 -37.80 -11.00 -20.34
C ALA A 638 -37.51 -9.69 -21.09
N LEU A 639 -37.67 -9.69 -22.42
CA LEU A 639 -37.47 -8.54 -23.31
C LEU A 639 -38.62 -7.51 -23.29
N THR A 640 -39.62 -7.68 -22.44
CA THR A 640 -40.69 -6.67 -22.23
C THR A 640 -40.76 -6.17 -20.80
N GLU A 641 -40.52 -7.05 -19.83
CA GLU A 641 -40.71 -6.75 -18.40
C GLU A 641 -39.40 -6.54 -17.65
N LEU A 642 -38.30 -7.13 -18.10
CA LEU A 642 -37.00 -7.11 -17.40
C LEU A 642 -35.93 -6.33 -18.16
N THR A 643 -36.18 -5.98 -19.42
CA THR A 643 -35.40 -5.08 -20.28
C THR A 643 -36.20 -4.88 -21.58
N THR A 644 -35.61 -4.18 -22.57
CA THR A 644 -36.06 -4.18 -23.97
C THR A 644 -34.94 -4.66 -24.89
N PRO A 645 -35.20 -5.03 -26.16
CA PRO A 645 -34.13 -5.33 -27.11
C PRO A 645 -33.11 -4.19 -27.27
N GLU A 646 -33.55 -2.93 -27.25
CA GLU A 646 -32.70 -1.75 -27.31
C GLU A 646 -31.98 -1.49 -25.98
N GLY A 647 -32.60 -1.89 -24.88
CA GLY A 647 -32.08 -1.75 -23.51
C GLY A 647 -31.16 -2.87 -23.05
N MET A 648 -30.94 -3.91 -23.87
CA MET A 648 -30.02 -5.02 -23.60
C MET A 648 -28.74 -4.86 -24.42
N PHE A 649 -27.64 -4.54 -23.75
CA PHE A 649 -26.31 -4.44 -24.34
C PHE A 649 -25.51 -5.72 -24.07
N ILE A 650 -24.79 -6.22 -25.07
CA ILE A 650 -23.83 -7.31 -24.89
C ILE A 650 -22.59 -6.73 -24.20
N ALA A 651 -22.33 -7.17 -22.96
CA ALA A 651 -21.25 -6.64 -22.14
C ALA A 651 -19.97 -7.50 -22.22
N ASN A 652 -20.12 -8.82 -22.32
CA ASN A 652 -19.05 -9.76 -22.65
C ASN A 652 -19.68 -10.93 -23.41
N TYR A 653 -19.02 -11.44 -24.43
CA TYR A 653 -19.49 -12.62 -25.15
C TYR A 653 -18.32 -13.39 -25.75
N GLU A 654 -17.76 -14.33 -24.98
CA GLU A 654 -16.58 -15.10 -25.38
C GLU A 654 -16.70 -15.80 -26.75
N PRO A 655 -17.85 -16.36 -27.16
CA PRO A 655 -17.95 -17.01 -28.47
C PRO A 655 -17.70 -16.05 -29.66
N ASP A 656 -17.96 -14.75 -29.50
CA ASP A 656 -17.71 -13.71 -30.50
C ASP A 656 -17.63 -12.32 -29.84
N THR A 657 -16.41 -11.89 -29.52
CA THR A 657 -16.17 -10.60 -28.86
C THR A 657 -16.53 -9.40 -29.72
N THR A 658 -16.76 -9.58 -31.04
CA THR A 658 -17.20 -8.47 -31.91
C THR A 658 -18.63 -8.00 -31.60
N LEU A 659 -19.39 -8.80 -30.84
CA LEU A 659 -20.75 -8.45 -30.43
C LEU A 659 -20.79 -7.48 -29.23
N GLU A 660 -19.68 -7.31 -28.52
CA GLU A 660 -19.61 -6.45 -27.33
C GLU A 660 -19.92 -4.98 -27.67
N GLY A 661 -20.72 -4.35 -26.81
CA GLY A 661 -21.21 -2.98 -26.99
C GLY A 661 -22.45 -2.86 -27.90
N GLN A 662 -22.81 -3.89 -28.67
CA GLN A 662 -24.02 -3.88 -29.49
C GLN A 662 -25.27 -4.15 -28.66
N THR A 663 -26.42 -3.60 -29.09
CA THR A 663 -27.72 -3.94 -28.49
C THR A 663 -28.28 -5.22 -29.10
N LEU A 664 -29.14 -5.93 -28.35
CA LEU A 664 -29.86 -7.08 -28.90
C LEU A 664 -30.72 -6.68 -30.11
N ALA A 665 -31.27 -5.46 -30.12
CA ALA A 665 -32.01 -4.90 -31.26
C ALA A 665 -31.13 -4.81 -32.52
N ASP A 666 -29.90 -4.31 -32.41
CA ASP A 666 -28.96 -4.21 -33.53
C ASP A 666 -28.61 -5.60 -34.08
N LEU A 667 -28.35 -6.56 -33.18
CA LEU A 667 -28.07 -7.95 -33.54
C LEU A 667 -29.26 -8.61 -34.25
N ALA A 668 -30.47 -8.36 -33.76
CA ALA A 668 -31.71 -8.85 -34.37
C ALA A 668 -31.92 -8.27 -35.78
N ALA A 669 -31.69 -6.97 -35.95
CA ALA A 669 -31.75 -6.30 -37.25
C ALA A 669 -30.71 -6.85 -38.22
N ALA A 670 -29.45 -7.01 -37.78
CA ALA A 670 -28.36 -7.54 -38.58
C ALA A 670 -28.60 -8.99 -39.03
N ARG A 671 -29.21 -9.82 -38.17
CA ARG A 671 -29.55 -11.22 -38.47
C ARG A 671 -30.86 -11.40 -39.23
N GLY A 672 -31.69 -10.35 -39.35
CA GLY A 672 -33.03 -10.44 -39.95
C GLY A 672 -33.97 -11.36 -39.15
N GLN A 673 -33.80 -11.43 -37.83
CA GLN A 673 -34.54 -12.32 -36.93
C GLN A 673 -35.24 -11.52 -35.82
N ALA A 674 -36.25 -12.11 -35.19
CA ALA A 674 -36.88 -11.50 -34.02
C ALA A 674 -35.92 -11.47 -32.82
N PRO A 675 -35.92 -10.42 -31.98
CA PRO A 675 -35.01 -10.31 -30.83
C PRO A 675 -35.05 -11.51 -29.88
N GLU A 676 -36.23 -12.05 -29.58
CA GLU A 676 -36.35 -13.22 -28.72
C GLU A 676 -35.71 -14.49 -29.31
N VAL A 677 -35.63 -14.60 -30.64
CA VAL A 677 -34.97 -15.71 -31.33
C VAL A 677 -33.45 -15.56 -31.24
N VAL A 678 -32.94 -14.36 -31.52
CA VAL A 678 -31.50 -14.07 -31.40
C VAL A 678 -31.04 -14.26 -29.97
N TYR A 679 -31.82 -13.81 -28.99
CA TYR A 679 -31.48 -13.96 -27.58
C TYR A 679 -31.34 -15.43 -27.15
N LEU A 680 -32.29 -16.28 -27.54
CA LEU A 680 -32.22 -17.73 -27.26
C LEU A 680 -31.06 -18.40 -28.01
N ASP A 681 -30.74 -17.96 -29.22
CA ASP A 681 -29.61 -18.47 -30.00
C ASP A 681 -28.25 -18.14 -29.34
N LEU A 682 -28.10 -16.93 -28.81
CA LEU A 682 -26.93 -16.53 -28.04
C LEU A 682 -26.77 -17.39 -26.77
N ILE A 683 -27.85 -17.57 -26.00
CA ILE A 683 -27.83 -18.43 -24.80
C ILE A 683 -27.46 -19.87 -25.18
N LYS A 684 -28.07 -20.42 -26.23
CA LYS A 684 -27.78 -21.77 -26.71
C LYS A 684 -26.29 -21.93 -27.03
N THR A 685 -25.72 -20.98 -27.77
CA THR A 685 -24.30 -20.99 -28.15
C THR A 685 -23.39 -21.02 -26.92
N VAL A 686 -23.67 -20.16 -25.94
CA VAL A 686 -22.91 -20.09 -24.67
C VAL A 686 -22.99 -21.42 -23.91
N LEU A 687 -24.18 -22.01 -23.80
CA LEU A 687 -24.38 -23.28 -23.11
C LEU A 687 -23.69 -24.46 -23.82
N GLU A 688 -23.73 -24.51 -25.16
CA GLU A 688 -23.07 -25.55 -25.95
C GLU A 688 -21.54 -25.47 -25.85
N GLN A 689 -21.00 -24.26 -25.77
CA GLN A 689 -19.55 -24.03 -25.70
C GLN A 689 -19.00 -23.94 -24.28
N GLN A 690 -19.87 -23.85 -23.26
CA GLN A 690 -19.49 -23.56 -21.87
C GLN A 690 -18.69 -22.26 -21.74
N ALA A 691 -19.09 -21.24 -22.51
CA ALA A 691 -18.39 -19.97 -22.63
C ALA A 691 -18.85 -18.94 -21.58
N GLU A 692 -18.09 -17.87 -21.39
CA GLU A 692 -18.44 -16.74 -20.53
C GLU A 692 -19.22 -15.64 -21.26
N GLU A 693 -20.19 -15.05 -20.57
CA GLU A 693 -21.09 -14.04 -21.12
C GLU A 693 -21.62 -13.07 -20.05
N SER A 694 -21.98 -11.86 -20.48
CA SER A 694 -22.84 -10.99 -19.67
C SER A 694 -23.58 -9.96 -20.53
N VAL A 695 -24.68 -9.45 -19.99
CA VAL A 695 -25.47 -8.36 -20.57
C VAL A 695 -25.66 -7.23 -19.57
N ILE A 696 -25.75 -6.01 -20.06
CA ILE A 696 -26.22 -4.86 -19.31
C ILE A 696 -27.67 -4.56 -19.74
N CYS A 697 -28.58 -4.47 -18.78
CA CYS A 697 -30.00 -4.32 -19.03
C CYS A 697 -30.57 -3.09 -18.31
N THR A 698 -31.27 -2.23 -19.06
CA THR A 698 -32.01 -1.09 -18.51
C THR A 698 -33.39 -1.54 -18.02
N SER A 699 -33.60 -1.62 -16.70
CA SER A 699 -34.90 -2.03 -16.16
C SER A 699 -35.25 -1.48 -14.77
N MET A 700 -34.69 -0.32 -14.41
CA MET A 700 -35.00 0.36 -13.15
C MET A 700 -35.45 1.81 -13.39
N ASP A 701 -36.40 2.28 -12.56
CA ASP A 701 -36.84 3.67 -12.57
C ASP A 701 -35.90 4.54 -11.70
N PRO A 702 -35.39 5.68 -12.21
CA PRO A 702 -34.46 6.54 -11.48
C PRO A 702 -35.08 7.14 -10.19
N THR A 703 -36.40 7.36 -10.16
CA THR A 703 -37.09 7.86 -8.95
C THR A 703 -37.07 6.80 -7.86
N ASP A 704 -37.32 5.54 -8.22
CA ASP A 704 -37.22 4.42 -7.28
C ASP A 704 -35.78 4.24 -6.79
N VAL A 705 -34.77 4.29 -7.67
CA VAL A 705 -33.34 4.24 -7.27
C VAL A 705 -33.03 5.33 -6.24
N GLY A 706 -33.47 6.57 -6.50
CA GLY A 706 -33.34 7.67 -5.54
C GLY A 706 -34.02 7.39 -4.19
N LYS A 707 -35.25 6.86 -4.18
CA LYS A 707 -35.95 6.49 -2.93
C LYS A 707 -35.23 5.40 -2.15
N LEU A 708 -34.73 4.36 -2.83
CA LEU A 708 -33.99 3.26 -2.21
C LEU A 708 -32.66 3.78 -1.63
N LEU A 709 -31.97 4.67 -2.35
CA LEU A 709 -30.75 5.34 -1.87
C LEU A 709 -31.01 6.27 -0.68
N ALA A 710 -32.16 6.95 -0.65
CA ALA A 710 -32.55 7.85 0.44
C ALA A 710 -32.98 7.14 1.73
N TRP A 711 -33.32 5.84 1.67
CA TRP A 711 -33.74 5.10 2.85
C TRP A 711 -32.66 5.16 3.95
N PRO A 712 -32.97 5.48 5.23
CA PRO A 712 -31.92 5.77 6.23
C PRO A 712 -30.94 4.62 6.54
N TRP A 713 -31.28 3.42 6.10
CA TRP A 713 -30.56 2.17 6.35
C TRP A 713 -29.94 1.56 5.07
N SER A 714 -30.00 2.29 3.95
CA SER A 714 -29.22 1.97 2.75
C SER A 714 -27.89 2.72 2.73
N ASN A 715 -26.82 1.98 2.45
CA ASN A 715 -25.50 2.55 2.14
C ASN A 715 -25.22 2.48 0.62
N VAL A 716 -24.12 3.10 0.19
CA VAL A 716 -23.70 3.09 -1.23
C VAL A 716 -22.84 1.86 -1.52
N CYS A 717 -22.96 1.30 -2.72
CA CYS A 717 -22.03 0.32 -3.26
C CYS A 717 -21.74 0.58 -4.75
N THR A 718 -20.72 -0.08 -5.29
CA THR A 718 -20.45 -0.06 -6.73
C THR A 718 -21.13 -1.21 -7.47
N ASP A 719 -21.12 -2.42 -6.91
CA ASP A 719 -21.34 -3.68 -7.64
C ASP A 719 -20.45 -3.81 -8.90
N GLY A 720 -19.35 -3.07 -8.92
CA GLY A 720 -18.47 -2.93 -10.08
C GLY A 720 -17.26 -3.86 -10.05
N THR A 721 -16.62 -4.00 -11.20
CA THR A 721 -15.36 -4.70 -11.38
C THR A 721 -14.29 -3.72 -11.88
N LEU A 722 -13.02 -4.07 -11.64
CA LEU A 722 -11.92 -3.42 -12.36
C LEU A 722 -12.06 -3.74 -13.84
N ASN A 723 -11.68 -2.81 -14.71
CA ASN A 723 -11.79 -2.96 -16.17
C ASN A 723 -13.21 -3.36 -16.65
N GLY A 724 -14.24 -3.08 -15.85
CA GLY A 724 -15.61 -3.48 -16.14
C GLY A 724 -16.22 -2.70 -17.30
N THR A 725 -17.24 -3.30 -17.91
CA THR A 725 -18.02 -2.68 -19.00
C THR A 725 -19.18 -1.82 -18.48
N HIS A 726 -19.52 -1.91 -17.20
CA HIS A 726 -20.50 -1.05 -16.56
C HIS A 726 -19.83 0.11 -15.82
N PRO A 727 -20.27 1.38 -16.02
CA PRO A 727 -19.67 2.56 -15.39
C PRO A 727 -19.69 2.61 -13.86
N ARG A 728 -20.46 1.73 -13.20
CA ARG A 728 -20.59 1.71 -11.74
C ARG A 728 -19.28 1.35 -11.04
N GLY A 729 -18.37 0.65 -11.73
CA GLY A 729 -17.02 0.34 -11.23
C GLY A 729 -16.12 1.55 -11.06
N ALA A 730 -16.35 2.65 -11.80
CA ALA A 730 -15.47 3.83 -11.77
C ALA A 730 -16.17 5.15 -11.36
N GLY A 731 -17.50 5.16 -11.22
CA GLY A 731 -18.27 6.40 -11.01
C GLY A 731 -19.30 6.42 -9.88
N SER A 732 -19.58 5.30 -9.20
CA SER A 732 -20.71 5.23 -8.25
C SER A 732 -20.65 6.26 -7.12
N PHE A 733 -19.55 6.36 -6.38
CA PHE A 733 -19.50 7.24 -5.21
C PHE A 733 -19.55 8.73 -5.61
N PRO A 734 -18.74 9.19 -6.59
CA PRO A 734 -18.85 10.55 -7.13
C PRO A 734 -20.20 10.87 -7.75
N LYS A 735 -20.87 9.92 -8.40
CA LYS A 735 -22.24 10.10 -8.92
C LYS A 735 -23.25 10.36 -7.81
N VAL A 736 -23.15 9.69 -6.66
CA VAL A 736 -24.00 10.00 -5.51
C VAL A 736 -23.74 11.42 -4.98
N LEU A 737 -22.49 11.84 -4.86
CA LEU A 737 -22.15 13.20 -4.40
C LEU A 737 -22.62 14.27 -5.40
N ARG A 738 -22.43 14.05 -6.70
CA ARG A 738 -22.87 14.97 -7.75
C ARG A 738 -24.38 14.97 -7.92
N LEU A 739 -24.94 13.86 -8.39
CA LEU A 739 -26.31 13.82 -8.90
C LEU A 739 -27.32 13.86 -7.76
N TYR A 740 -27.18 12.95 -6.79
CA TYR A 740 -28.16 12.77 -5.74
C TYR A 740 -28.02 13.81 -4.61
N GLN A 741 -26.79 14.12 -4.19
CA GLN A 741 -26.55 15.11 -3.12
C GLN A 741 -26.53 16.55 -3.64
N ARG A 742 -25.68 16.90 -4.61
CA ARG A 742 -25.49 18.30 -5.05
C ARG A 742 -26.56 18.80 -6.03
N GLU A 743 -26.87 18.05 -7.08
CA GLU A 743 -27.78 18.48 -8.15
C GLU A 743 -29.25 18.33 -7.77
N GLN A 744 -29.63 17.18 -7.17
CA GLN A 744 -31.02 16.89 -6.80
C GLN A 744 -31.37 17.27 -5.35
N GLY A 745 -30.37 17.44 -4.47
CA GLY A 745 -30.62 17.75 -3.06
C GLY A 745 -31.38 16.66 -2.30
N LEU A 746 -31.24 15.39 -2.71
CA LEU A 746 -31.95 14.25 -2.11
C LEU A 746 -31.64 14.08 -0.62
N PHE A 747 -30.40 14.37 -0.23
CA PHE A 747 -29.93 14.47 1.15
C PHE A 747 -28.75 15.45 1.22
N ASP A 748 -28.41 15.91 2.43
CA ASP A 748 -27.26 16.80 2.62
C ASP A 748 -25.92 16.05 2.57
N LEU A 749 -24.82 16.81 2.47
CA LEU A 749 -23.48 16.23 2.38
C LEU A 749 -23.11 15.38 3.62
N PRO A 750 -23.37 15.79 4.88
CA PRO A 750 -23.19 14.93 6.04
C PRO A 750 -23.85 13.55 5.92
N GLU A 751 -25.10 13.49 5.47
CA GLU A 751 -25.81 12.22 5.30
C GLU A 751 -25.25 11.39 4.14
N ALA A 752 -24.88 12.01 3.01
CA ALA A 752 -24.19 11.33 1.92
C ALA A 752 -22.90 10.65 2.42
N ILE A 753 -22.07 11.38 3.15
CA ILE A 753 -20.82 10.86 3.72
C ILE A 753 -21.11 9.76 4.76
N ARG A 754 -22.12 9.92 5.62
CA ARG A 754 -22.52 8.88 6.58
C ARG A 754 -22.89 7.57 5.87
N LYS A 755 -23.64 7.66 4.76
CA LYS A 755 -24.04 6.51 3.92
C LYS A 755 -22.85 5.82 3.23
N MET A 756 -21.76 6.54 2.95
CA MET A 756 -20.55 5.98 2.32
C MET A 756 -19.49 5.53 3.33
N THR A 757 -19.62 5.91 4.61
CA THR A 757 -18.59 5.69 5.64
C THR A 757 -19.16 4.96 6.86
N SER A 758 -19.64 5.66 7.89
CA SER A 758 -20.01 5.02 9.16
C SER A 758 -21.18 4.04 9.06
N LEU A 759 -22.17 4.30 8.19
CA LEU A 759 -23.29 3.38 7.97
C LEU A 759 -22.79 2.10 7.29
N ALA A 760 -21.96 2.23 6.25
CA ALA A 760 -21.32 1.10 5.58
C ALA A 760 -20.45 0.30 6.57
N ALA A 761 -19.62 0.97 7.37
CA ALA A 761 -18.81 0.34 8.41
C ALA A 761 -19.68 -0.42 9.43
N GLN A 762 -20.79 0.17 9.90
CA GLN A 762 -21.72 -0.47 10.82
C GLN A 762 -22.39 -1.71 10.21
N ASN A 763 -22.85 -1.57 8.96
CA ASN A 763 -23.52 -2.63 8.21
C ASN A 763 -22.58 -3.82 8.01
N MET A 764 -21.29 -3.58 7.71
CA MET A 764 -20.26 -4.61 7.55
C MET A 764 -19.63 -5.10 8.86
N GLY A 765 -19.72 -4.30 9.93
CA GLY A 765 -19.21 -4.62 11.26
C GLY A 765 -17.83 -4.16 11.61
N PHE A 766 -17.30 -3.21 10.85
CA PHE A 766 -16.02 -2.59 11.14
C PHE A 766 -16.15 -1.71 12.38
N ARG A 767 -15.18 -1.83 13.30
CA ARG A 767 -15.22 -1.16 14.61
C ARG A 767 -14.29 0.04 14.74
N ASP A 768 -13.32 0.15 13.84
CA ASP A 768 -12.26 1.15 13.87
C ASP A 768 -12.11 1.88 12.52
N ARG A 769 -13.18 1.92 11.72
CA ARG A 769 -13.26 2.58 10.40
C ARG A 769 -14.59 3.33 10.26
N GLY A 770 -14.65 4.24 9.27
CA GLY A 770 -15.87 4.95 8.89
C GLY A 770 -16.17 6.20 9.72
N LEU A 771 -15.30 6.60 10.65
CA LEU A 771 -15.41 7.86 11.42
C LEU A 771 -14.05 8.55 11.54
N LEU A 772 -14.06 9.89 11.58
CA LEU A 772 -12.88 10.70 11.93
C LEU A 772 -12.72 10.76 13.44
N GLN A 773 -12.19 9.68 14.02
CA GLN A 773 -12.07 9.53 15.47
C GLN A 773 -10.66 9.11 15.89
N PRO A 774 -10.08 9.69 16.95
CA PRO A 774 -8.80 9.22 17.51
C PRO A 774 -8.80 7.71 17.77
N GLY A 775 -7.71 7.06 17.36
CA GLY A 775 -7.53 5.61 17.42
C GLY A 775 -8.08 4.84 16.22
N TYR A 776 -8.94 5.43 15.39
CA TYR A 776 -9.44 4.78 14.18
C TYR A 776 -8.35 4.69 13.11
N VAL A 777 -8.50 3.76 12.18
CA VAL A 777 -7.58 3.63 11.05
C VAL A 777 -7.68 4.89 10.17
N ALA A 778 -6.53 5.37 9.73
CA ALA A 778 -6.38 6.56 8.88
C ALA A 778 -6.74 6.26 7.41
N ASP A 779 -7.97 5.83 7.18
CA ASP A 779 -8.60 5.77 5.87
C ASP A 779 -9.35 7.08 5.65
N LEU A 780 -8.91 7.90 4.70
CA LEU A 780 -9.38 9.28 4.53
C LEU A 780 -9.53 9.66 3.07
N VAL A 781 -10.45 10.59 2.79
CA VAL A 781 -10.61 11.23 1.49
C VAL A 781 -10.69 12.73 1.69
N LEU A 782 -9.87 13.46 0.93
CA LEU A 782 -9.99 14.90 0.73
C LEU A 782 -10.59 15.12 -0.65
N PHE A 783 -11.74 15.80 -0.71
CA PHE A 783 -12.44 16.04 -1.97
C PHE A 783 -13.07 17.44 -2.02
N ASP A 784 -13.29 17.92 -3.23
CA ASP A 784 -13.97 19.16 -3.51
C ASP A 784 -15.48 18.91 -3.71
N PRO A 785 -16.34 19.30 -2.75
CA PRO A 785 -17.77 19.02 -2.85
C PRO A 785 -18.43 19.75 -4.04
N ASP A 786 -17.84 20.85 -4.50
CA ASP A 786 -18.40 21.67 -5.58
C ASP A 786 -18.11 21.08 -6.97
N THR A 787 -17.04 20.29 -7.11
CA THR A 787 -16.59 19.78 -8.42
C THR A 787 -16.57 18.27 -8.54
N VAL A 788 -16.68 17.52 -7.44
CA VAL A 788 -16.68 16.05 -7.47
C VAL A 788 -17.72 15.51 -8.47
N THR A 789 -17.28 14.64 -9.39
CA THR A 789 -18.11 14.10 -10.48
C THR A 789 -17.59 12.75 -10.97
N ASP A 790 -18.51 11.90 -11.40
CA ASP A 790 -18.27 10.73 -12.23
C ASP A 790 -18.11 11.14 -13.70
N HIS A 791 -17.19 10.47 -14.41
CA HIS A 791 -17.04 10.58 -15.87
C HIS A 791 -17.38 9.26 -16.59
N ALA A 792 -17.45 8.15 -15.85
CA ALA A 792 -17.76 6.84 -16.41
C ALA A 792 -19.21 6.77 -16.92
N ASP A 793 -19.35 6.38 -18.18
CA ASP A 793 -20.63 6.11 -18.84
C ASP A 793 -20.58 4.78 -19.61
N MET A 794 -21.61 4.49 -20.41
CA MET A 794 -21.68 3.23 -21.19
C MET A 794 -20.66 3.18 -22.34
N VAL A 795 -20.08 4.31 -22.75
CA VAL A 795 -19.08 4.41 -23.82
C VAL A 795 -17.66 4.31 -23.25
N GLN A 796 -17.43 4.95 -22.10
CA GLN A 796 -16.15 4.97 -21.38
C GLN A 796 -16.34 4.48 -19.93
N PRO A 797 -16.64 3.19 -19.71
CA PRO A 797 -17.06 2.67 -18.40
C PRO A 797 -15.97 2.69 -17.32
N THR A 798 -14.71 2.88 -17.72
CA THR A 798 -13.55 2.95 -16.81
C THR A 798 -13.00 4.36 -16.65
N ALA A 799 -13.69 5.39 -17.17
CA ALA A 799 -13.25 6.77 -17.04
C ALA A 799 -13.17 7.18 -15.56
N LEU A 800 -12.01 7.71 -15.15
CA LEU A 800 -11.73 8.05 -13.76
C LEU A 800 -12.54 9.27 -13.33
N SER A 801 -12.95 9.28 -12.07
CA SER A 801 -13.70 10.39 -11.48
C SER A 801 -12.80 11.61 -11.20
N GLU A 802 -13.42 12.79 -11.11
CA GLU A 802 -12.76 14.07 -10.82
C GLU A 802 -13.25 14.66 -9.49
N GLY A 803 -12.45 15.55 -8.89
CA GLY A 803 -12.76 16.26 -7.64
C GLY A 803 -12.41 15.48 -6.36
N ILE A 804 -12.00 14.21 -6.48
CA ILE A 804 -11.27 13.50 -5.42
C ILE A 804 -9.81 13.95 -5.46
N LEU A 805 -9.41 14.78 -4.50
CA LEU A 805 -8.11 15.46 -4.49
C LEU A 805 -7.02 14.57 -3.91
N GLN A 806 -7.33 13.83 -2.85
CA GLN A 806 -6.36 12.98 -2.18
C GLN A 806 -7.02 11.86 -1.38
N VAL A 807 -6.42 10.67 -1.39
CA VAL A 807 -6.92 9.49 -0.65
C VAL A 807 -5.80 8.87 0.17
N TRP A 808 -6.09 8.56 1.42
CA TRP A 808 -5.21 7.82 2.32
C TRP A 808 -5.83 6.47 2.67
N VAL A 809 -5.04 5.41 2.59
CA VAL A 809 -5.40 4.08 3.05
C VAL A 809 -4.39 3.68 4.11
N ASN A 810 -4.85 3.33 5.31
CA ASN A 810 -3.99 3.04 6.46
C ASN A 810 -2.89 4.11 6.68
N GLY A 811 -3.25 5.39 6.51
CA GLY A 811 -2.38 6.56 6.71
C GLY A 811 -1.40 6.86 5.56
N ARG A 812 -1.37 6.05 4.49
CA ARG A 812 -0.50 6.29 3.32
C ARG A 812 -1.30 6.79 2.13
N GLU A 813 -0.76 7.77 1.43
CA GLU A 813 -1.37 8.40 0.25
C GLU A 813 -1.38 7.42 -0.92
N VAL A 814 -2.55 7.09 -1.45
CA VAL A 814 -2.70 6.16 -2.59
C VAL A 814 -3.13 6.88 -3.87
N TRP A 815 -3.76 8.05 -3.73
CA TRP A 815 -4.23 8.91 -4.82
C TRP A 815 -3.95 10.37 -4.48
N LYS A 816 -3.52 11.16 -5.46
CA LYS A 816 -3.33 12.61 -5.32
C LYS A 816 -3.38 13.29 -6.67
N ASP A 817 -4.07 14.42 -6.76
CA ASP A 817 -4.06 15.33 -7.91
C ASP A 817 -4.33 14.62 -9.27
N GLY A 818 -5.23 13.63 -9.28
CA GLY A 818 -5.62 12.90 -10.49
C GLY A 818 -4.80 11.64 -10.80
N GLU A 819 -3.81 11.30 -9.97
CA GLU A 819 -2.88 10.20 -10.21
C GLU A 819 -2.76 9.24 -9.03
N THR A 820 -2.41 7.98 -9.32
CA THR A 820 -2.07 6.99 -8.31
C THR A 820 -0.64 7.19 -7.79
N MET A 821 -0.44 7.11 -6.48
CA MET A 821 0.86 7.39 -5.84
C MET A 821 1.80 6.18 -5.78
N GLY A 822 1.40 5.02 -6.29
CA GLY A 822 2.19 3.77 -6.25
C GLY A 822 2.30 3.10 -4.86
N ASN A 823 1.78 3.73 -3.80
CA ASN A 823 1.69 3.11 -2.48
C ASN A 823 0.59 2.03 -2.48
N LEU A 824 0.91 0.86 -1.90
CA LEU A 824 0.00 -0.29 -1.80
C LEU A 824 -0.19 -0.68 -0.32
N PRO A 825 -0.84 0.17 0.49
CA PRO A 825 -0.97 -0.03 1.94
C PRO A 825 -2.14 -0.95 2.33
N GLY A 826 -2.92 -1.44 1.36
CA GLY A 826 -4.12 -2.25 1.59
C GLY A 826 -3.90 -3.44 2.50
N LYS A 827 -4.85 -3.70 3.39
CA LYS A 827 -4.82 -4.81 4.35
C LYS A 827 -6.14 -5.58 4.36
N ALA A 828 -6.06 -6.84 4.79
CA ALA A 828 -7.25 -7.63 5.07
C ALA A 828 -8.02 -7.03 6.25
N VAL A 829 -9.30 -6.74 6.07
CA VAL A 829 -10.21 -6.33 7.14
C VAL A 829 -11.03 -7.55 7.54
N LYS A 830 -10.67 -8.11 8.69
CA LYS A 830 -11.29 -9.32 9.25
C LYS A 830 -12.32 -8.91 10.31
N ARG A 831 -13.32 -9.78 10.49
CA ARG A 831 -14.45 -9.59 11.42
C ARG A 831 -14.05 -9.31 12.88
#